data_AF-A0A2S7RPZ9-F1
#
_entry.id   AF-A0A2S7RPZ9-F1
#
_cell.length_a   1.000
_cell.length_b   1.000
_cell.length_c   1.000
_cell.angle_alpha   90.00
_cell.angle_beta   90.00
_cell.angle_gamma   90.00
#
_symmetry.space_group_name_H-M   'P 1'
#
loop_
_entity.id
_entity.type
_entity.pdbx_description
1 polymer ?
#
loop_
_entity_poly.entity_id
_entity_poly.type
_entity_poly.pdbx_seq_one_letter_code
_entity_poly.pdbx_strand_id
1 'polypeptide(L)'
;MKSISGGSAGSFSLRTDNSGKETAKIVFGMGLPTQINTPVGPQNSPFSLYYSFEVLRGETVVYSQEVTNRATWQQILDKFGDSTGTIDVRYDDVIKIYHPERTPNSSVLMIDEKEQDYTYDTAYAYYKITPYGFDPFPLLEAEASQKSFVLGESTKTIDPASLIKNVTINGRVVDSSLYEVESLIDFDTSTIGTRKMKLKVTMNDGLSAEEFEVDYQVKWGSTFVLKGLDDATVGAFSLLKENDQWALHASQGVSGTDLSQPVNNHFGRDIYYGIEVIENITTKYQYNVLGNQSIREGIEGFNQGKPLDVKQGDVIKVYHAEPTGNSLLMQDELAKDFTMGSNNAYYEVTEHGLEPILAISTDTKPQEFSLGDDAAGIDGTQLINQVTINGTELTPDLYTVKQLGNFDTTTVGQKELAIQFDTKDGVVSKVITVPYEVKWGRTIVMKSSTGGSAGVFSLQTTNTTRQLKIHHGFDSPLDERLGNDQDLYYSIEVLRGERVQYSQEVPGRVTLQDVINSFGTNGTQAVTVQLDDVIKIYHPQKSPGSSVLMVDELEEDFTYGSDYAYYKVTTYGFEAMPVMEVHTANKAFYLAQDVTTVADAELIDRVTINGKTVDPEEYTIERRSEIDTTTVGNKNVAMRVKMNDGLSSVQLELPYQVKWGSTFVLKGEEKEGKRGIVGSFSLLDQNDELAIYATKGEDETELNAPVNSAYGRNAYYRIDILADPKNKANSLFPDNIKYTYEVAGNQTVRQAIEGFNNGESLPVEEGDIFRVYHAETDNQNLLMWDNIVKNYTAGLNYAYYEVKNGEFEPITMIHADVASQELVLGEDTSEVDVTTLVENVAFNGQSLNTELYKVEQTGAFDTHTTGEKTVTVKVSTADGVSSTDIEVPYEVKWGSTIHLKNRKGETVGSFGLLKNSKQIEIQSVQGTDQTVLKNRVNEYDDTEVYYGIEILNERKQSKYQYEVRGTQTIEQAISRFNTGKSLAVTTGDIVKVYHVDTSNNLLMAEENERNYTYGSNYAYYKVTDYGFEPTGELTVEPAQPSFAQGTERVDLKSLVKEVKVNGRVIPKNVYTVSLDGTSEIDTETMGSRFVSLDVKVDRSYGSLSTRTESSYEIVEPGQETTPGEEDATAGEGAEGTDTSNDPDAEGISAETGLGEASGADGNGSNLPQTNQTINRVLPYIGVCLLLAVGFVLWKRKTAKN
;
A
#
# COMPACT_ATOMS: atom_id res chain seq x y z
N MET A 1 -104.92 68.86 47.46
CA MET A 1 -103.60 69.48 47.21
C MET A 1 -103.08 70.15 48.46
N LYS A 2 -101.86 69.82 48.88
CA LYS A 2 -101.21 70.44 50.05
C LYS A 2 -100.36 71.65 49.63
N SER A 3 -100.24 72.65 50.51
CA SER A 3 -99.27 73.75 50.35
C SER A 3 -97.92 73.34 50.89
N ILE A 4 -96.86 74.10 50.56
CA ILE A 4 -95.50 73.81 51.04
C ILE A 4 -95.38 73.85 52.57
N SER A 5 -96.27 74.59 53.25
CA SER A 5 -96.36 74.67 54.71
C SER A 5 -97.20 73.55 55.34
N GLY A 6 -97.67 72.58 54.54
CA GLY A 6 -98.54 71.49 54.99
C GLY A 6 -100.02 71.87 55.13
N GLY A 7 -100.40 73.08 54.73
CA GLY A 7 -101.80 73.53 54.64
C GLY A 7 -102.50 73.06 53.37
N SER A 8 -103.69 73.58 53.09
CA SER A 8 -104.46 73.38 51.86
C SER A 8 -103.99 74.33 50.77
N ALA A 9 -103.43 73.80 49.68
CA ALA A 9 -103.27 74.53 48.42
C ALA A 9 -104.48 74.42 47.50
N GLY A 10 -105.47 73.62 47.91
CA GLY A 10 -106.74 73.41 47.23
C GLY A 10 -107.32 72.07 47.60
N SER A 11 -108.56 72.05 48.07
CA SER A 11 -109.35 70.82 48.21
C SER A 11 -110.44 70.83 47.14
N PHE A 12 -110.52 69.75 46.37
CA PHE A 12 -111.51 69.59 45.33
C PHE A 12 -112.48 68.49 45.77
N SER A 13 -113.77 68.81 45.79
CA SER A 13 -114.81 67.83 46.14
C SER A 13 -115.84 67.78 45.04
N LEU A 14 -116.27 66.57 44.72
CA LEU A 14 -117.33 66.35 43.75
C LEU A 14 -118.68 66.53 44.44
N ARG A 15 -119.46 67.53 44.02
CA ARG A 15 -120.84 67.71 44.42
C ARG A 15 -121.74 67.14 43.32
N THR A 16 -122.27 65.96 43.56
CA THR A 16 -123.32 65.37 42.75
C THR A 16 -124.66 65.99 43.15
N ASP A 17 -125.49 66.36 42.17
CA ASP A 17 -126.88 66.67 42.45
C ASP A 17 -127.68 65.36 42.45
N ASN A 18 -128.51 65.13 43.48
CA ASN A 18 -129.36 63.92 43.56
C ASN A 18 -130.48 63.89 42.49
N SER A 19 -130.26 64.53 41.32
CA SER A 19 -131.24 64.71 40.24
C SER A 19 -131.16 63.64 39.14
N GLY A 20 -130.17 62.72 39.20
CA GLY A 20 -130.02 61.63 38.24
C GLY A 20 -129.43 62.04 36.88
N LYS A 21 -128.74 63.19 36.80
CA LYS A 21 -128.04 63.65 35.60
C LYS A 21 -126.59 63.15 35.58
N GLU A 22 -126.03 62.87 34.39
CA GLU A 22 -124.61 62.45 34.17
C GLU A 22 -123.58 63.59 34.37
N THR A 23 -123.95 64.60 35.14
CA THR A 23 -123.16 65.81 35.35
C THR A 23 -122.98 66.03 36.83
N ALA A 24 -121.75 66.29 37.25
CA ALA A 24 -121.42 66.67 38.61
C ALA A 24 -120.73 68.04 38.61
N LYS A 25 -120.62 68.66 39.79
CA LYS A 25 -119.89 69.92 39.96
C LYS A 25 -118.65 69.68 40.80
N ILE A 26 -117.49 70.11 40.34
CA ILE A 26 -116.31 70.21 41.21
C ILE A 26 -116.38 71.53 41.96
N VAL A 27 -116.26 71.43 43.28
CA VAL A 27 -116.25 72.57 44.19
C VAL A 27 -114.87 72.69 44.82
N PHE A 28 -114.34 73.92 44.87
CA PHE A 28 -113.09 74.23 45.55
C PHE A 28 -113.36 74.65 46.99
N GLY A 29 -112.56 74.10 47.91
CA GLY A 29 -112.69 74.37 49.33
C GLY A 29 -111.36 74.33 50.06
N MET A 30 -111.44 74.71 51.34
CA MET A 30 -110.32 74.61 52.28
C MET A 30 -110.49 73.28 53.01
N GLY A 31 -109.71 72.27 52.61
CA GLY A 31 -109.77 70.92 53.22
C GLY A 31 -108.96 70.81 54.51
N LEU A 32 -107.85 71.56 54.60
CA LEU A 32 -106.99 71.66 55.78
C LEU A 32 -106.92 73.12 56.23
N PRO A 33 -106.85 73.42 57.54
CA PRO A 33 -106.72 74.78 58.04
C PRO A 33 -105.55 75.52 57.37
N THR A 34 -105.79 76.70 56.81
CA THR A 34 -104.76 77.45 56.07
C THR A 34 -104.92 78.95 56.19
N GLN A 35 -103.79 79.65 56.22
CA GLN A 35 -103.76 81.11 56.16
C GLN A 35 -104.12 81.59 54.74
N ILE A 36 -105.28 82.22 54.63
CA ILE A 36 -105.96 82.55 53.36
C ILE A 36 -105.11 83.43 52.42
N ASN A 37 -104.26 84.29 52.98
CA ASN A 37 -103.44 85.26 52.23
C ASN A 37 -101.94 84.90 52.20
N THR A 38 -101.59 83.67 52.54
CA THR A 38 -100.20 83.19 52.47
C THR A 38 -99.99 82.43 51.15
N PRO A 39 -98.86 82.65 50.45
CA PRO A 39 -98.54 81.89 49.25
C PRO A 39 -98.50 80.37 49.47
N VAL A 40 -99.00 79.59 48.50
CA VAL A 40 -99.09 78.12 48.60
C VAL A 40 -97.78 77.39 48.31
N GLY A 41 -96.87 77.98 47.56
CA GLY A 41 -95.58 77.38 47.18
C GLY A 41 -94.36 78.15 47.69
N PRO A 42 -93.14 77.69 47.38
CA PRO A 42 -91.91 78.31 47.84
C PRO A 42 -91.66 79.69 47.21
N GLN A 43 -91.27 80.67 48.02
CA GLN A 43 -91.11 82.07 47.58
C GLN A 43 -89.76 82.38 46.93
N ASN A 44 -88.85 81.41 46.84
CA ASN A 44 -87.60 81.53 46.07
C ASN A 44 -87.85 81.57 44.55
N SER A 45 -89.01 81.10 44.09
CA SER A 45 -89.43 81.15 42.69
C SER A 45 -90.94 81.43 42.60
N PRO A 46 -91.37 82.67 42.92
CA PRO A 46 -92.76 82.99 43.19
C PRO A 46 -93.67 82.85 41.95
N PHE A 47 -93.14 82.96 40.75
CA PHE A 47 -93.92 82.89 39.51
C PHE A 47 -93.96 81.48 38.90
N SER A 48 -93.23 80.50 39.45
CA SER A 48 -93.22 79.13 38.94
C SER A 48 -94.53 78.41 39.23
N LEU A 49 -94.87 77.45 38.37
CA LEU A 49 -96.03 76.57 38.55
C LEU A 49 -95.84 75.72 39.81
N TYR A 50 -96.84 75.75 40.68
CA TYR A 50 -96.93 74.92 41.87
C TYR A 50 -97.70 73.64 41.57
N TYR A 51 -98.90 73.77 41.01
CA TYR A 51 -99.61 72.66 40.36
C TYR A 51 -100.50 73.19 39.24
N SER A 52 -100.84 72.31 38.31
CA SER A 52 -101.95 72.52 37.39
C SER A 52 -103.04 71.50 37.65
N PHE A 53 -104.29 71.94 37.49
CA PHE A 53 -105.48 71.11 37.59
C PHE A 53 -106.21 71.19 36.26
N GLU A 54 -106.28 70.06 35.57
CA GLU A 54 -106.94 69.94 34.28
C GLU A 54 -108.07 68.92 34.37
N VAL A 55 -109.15 69.19 33.65
CA VAL A 55 -110.23 68.21 33.40
C VAL A 55 -110.19 67.86 31.92
N LEU A 56 -110.05 66.57 31.62
CA LEU A 56 -109.98 66.00 30.29
C LEU A 56 -111.31 65.31 29.96
N ARG A 57 -111.88 65.60 28.80
CA ARG A 57 -112.98 64.84 28.21
C ARG A 57 -112.44 64.10 26.99
N GLY A 58 -112.17 62.81 27.15
CA GLY A 58 -111.28 62.09 26.22
C GLY A 58 -109.89 62.76 26.22
N GLU A 59 -109.38 63.10 25.05
CA GLU A 59 -108.09 63.80 24.91
C GLU A 59 -108.21 65.33 25.00
N THR A 60 -109.42 65.89 25.13
CA THR A 60 -109.64 67.34 25.11
C THR A 60 -109.68 67.94 26.51
N VAL A 61 -108.85 68.95 26.78
CA VAL A 61 -108.90 69.72 28.03
C VAL A 61 -110.14 70.62 28.03
N VAL A 62 -111.09 70.37 28.94
CA VAL A 62 -112.34 71.15 29.07
C VAL A 62 -112.28 72.19 30.19
N TYR A 63 -111.35 72.04 31.13
CA TYR A 63 -111.00 73.05 32.12
C TYR A 63 -109.52 72.94 32.46
N SER A 64 -108.85 74.07 32.68
CA SER A 64 -107.49 74.10 33.19
C SER A 64 -107.31 75.30 34.11
N GLN A 65 -106.61 75.08 35.21
CA GLN A 65 -106.15 76.14 36.08
C GLN A 65 -104.71 75.86 36.51
N GLU A 66 -103.87 76.87 36.30
CA GLU A 66 -102.50 76.89 36.80
C GLU A 66 -102.40 77.70 38.08
N VAL A 67 -101.79 77.09 39.09
CA VAL A 67 -101.51 77.72 40.37
C VAL A 67 -100.02 77.97 40.48
N THR A 68 -99.62 79.22 40.66
CA THR A 68 -98.19 79.59 40.86
C THR A 68 -97.82 79.58 42.33
N ASN A 69 -96.52 79.46 42.64
CA ASN A 69 -96.00 79.43 44.00
C ASN A 69 -96.43 80.63 44.87
N ARG A 70 -96.53 81.83 44.28
CA ARG A 70 -96.98 83.05 44.98
C ARG A 70 -98.48 83.13 45.21
N ALA A 71 -99.28 82.30 44.53
CA ALA A 71 -100.73 82.36 44.63
C ALA A 71 -101.15 82.09 46.07
N THR A 72 -102.04 82.92 46.61
CA THR A 72 -102.65 82.65 47.92
C THR A 72 -103.88 81.77 47.74
N TRP A 73 -104.30 81.06 48.79
CA TRP A 73 -105.51 80.24 48.72
C TRP A 73 -106.74 81.03 48.24
N GLN A 74 -106.89 82.29 48.69
CA GLN A 74 -107.96 83.18 48.21
C GLN A 74 -107.87 83.43 46.70
N GLN A 75 -106.68 83.70 46.18
CA GLN A 75 -106.49 83.95 44.75
C GLN A 75 -106.76 82.72 43.88
N ILE A 76 -106.56 81.52 44.43
CA ILE A 76 -106.87 80.27 43.74
C ILE A 76 -108.40 80.10 43.70
N LEU A 77 -109.08 80.29 44.84
CA LEU A 77 -110.55 80.24 44.92
C LEU A 77 -111.20 81.27 43.99
N ASP A 78 -110.74 82.53 44.02
CA ASP A 78 -111.30 83.62 43.20
C ASP A 78 -111.20 83.35 41.69
N LYS A 79 -110.26 82.48 41.30
CA LYS A 79 -110.04 82.06 39.91
C LYS A 79 -110.60 80.67 39.58
N PHE A 80 -111.11 79.94 40.56
CA PHE A 80 -111.56 78.57 40.37
C PHE A 80 -113.01 78.54 39.88
N GLY A 81 -113.25 77.84 38.78
CA GLY A 81 -114.59 77.61 38.24
C GLY A 81 -115.25 78.84 37.60
N ASP A 82 -116.57 78.77 37.46
CA ASP A 82 -117.40 79.85 36.93
C ASP A 82 -117.71 80.93 37.98
N SER A 83 -118.59 81.88 37.67
CA SER A 83 -119.00 82.95 38.61
C SER A 83 -119.62 82.44 39.92
N THR A 84 -119.95 81.15 40.03
CA THR A 84 -120.44 80.50 41.26
C THR A 84 -119.35 79.76 42.04
N GLY A 85 -118.10 79.76 41.54
CA GLY A 85 -116.97 79.05 42.15
C GLY A 85 -117.01 77.53 41.93
N THR A 86 -117.67 77.04 40.87
CA THR A 86 -117.79 75.61 40.55
C THR A 86 -117.45 75.29 39.09
N ILE A 87 -117.09 74.04 38.80
CA ILE A 87 -116.83 73.54 37.42
C ILE A 87 -117.83 72.42 37.11
N ASP A 88 -118.53 72.49 35.98
CA ASP A 88 -119.37 71.40 35.48
C ASP A 88 -118.51 70.31 34.80
N VAL A 89 -118.66 69.06 35.26
CA VAL A 89 -117.94 67.88 34.75
C VAL A 89 -118.89 66.72 34.44
N ARG A 90 -118.47 65.80 33.57
CA ARG A 90 -119.21 64.56 33.24
C ARG A 90 -118.57 63.35 33.92
N TYR A 91 -119.35 62.31 34.13
CA TYR A 91 -118.78 60.99 34.38
C TYR A 91 -117.89 60.59 33.19
N ASP A 92 -116.80 59.87 33.47
CA ASP A 92 -115.70 59.53 32.57
C ASP A 92 -114.75 60.67 32.15
N ASP A 93 -115.02 61.92 32.52
CA ASP A 93 -113.98 62.96 32.43
C ASP A 93 -112.80 62.57 33.35
N VAL A 94 -111.55 62.79 32.93
CA VAL A 94 -110.34 62.48 33.70
C VAL A 94 -109.73 63.76 34.22
N ILE A 95 -109.56 63.86 35.53
CA ILE A 95 -108.79 64.91 36.16
C ILE A 95 -107.33 64.55 36.04
N LYS A 96 -106.56 65.45 35.41
CA LYS A 96 -105.12 65.39 35.35
C LYS A 96 -104.56 66.47 36.27
N ILE A 97 -103.82 66.03 37.27
CA ILE A 97 -103.10 66.91 38.16
C ILE A 97 -101.62 66.77 37.84
N TYR A 98 -100.97 67.88 37.54
CA TYR A 98 -99.52 67.92 37.41
C TYR A 98 -98.91 68.78 38.52
N HIS A 99 -98.06 68.16 39.33
CA HIS A 99 -97.34 68.76 40.43
C HIS A 99 -95.81 68.59 40.20
N PRO A 100 -95.12 69.61 39.63
CA PRO A 100 -93.74 69.48 39.17
C PRO A 100 -92.73 69.03 40.24
N GLU A 101 -92.95 69.34 41.52
CA GLU A 101 -91.98 69.05 42.59
C GLU A 101 -91.95 67.58 43.09
N ARG A 102 -92.64 66.63 42.44
CA ARG A 102 -92.62 65.17 42.75
C ARG A 102 -92.61 64.83 44.26
N THR A 103 -93.39 65.55 45.06
CA THR A 103 -93.45 65.34 46.50
C THR A 103 -94.52 64.29 46.82
N PRO A 104 -94.19 63.20 47.55
CA PRO A 104 -95.18 62.25 48.02
C PRO A 104 -96.29 62.96 48.78
N ASN A 105 -97.55 62.57 48.54
CA ASN A 105 -98.75 63.17 49.11
C ASN A 105 -99.03 64.65 48.73
N SER A 106 -98.42 65.18 47.68
CA SER A 106 -98.73 66.53 47.16
C SER A 106 -100.13 66.60 46.51
N SER A 107 -100.48 65.53 45.82
CA SER A 107 -101.83 65.19 45.36
C SER A 107 -102.27 63.91 46.06
N VAL A 108 -103.26 64.01 46.93
CA VAL A 108 -103.86 62.85 47.61
C VAL A 108 -105.33 62.80 47.30
N LEU A 109 -105.81 61.58 47.07
CA LEU A 109 -107.22 61.28 47.00
C LEU A 109 -107.69 60.82 48.38
N MET A 110 -108.78 61.42 48.87
CA MET A 110 -109.39 61.01 50.12
C MET A 110 -110.39 59.90 49.86
N ILE A 111 -110.11 58.69 50.38
CA ILE A 111 -111.01 57.53 50.31
C ILE A 111 -111.26 57.08 51.75
N ASP A 112 -112.54 57.02 52.16
CA ASP A 112 -112.95 56.71 53.54
C ASP A 112 -112.21 57.54 54.60
N GLU A 113 -112.06 58.84 54.32
CA GLU A 113 -111.35 59.81 55.15
C GLU A 113 -109.84 59.54 55.34
N LYS A 114 -109.24 58.64 54.55
CA LYS A 114 -107.79 58.40 54.52
C LYS A 114 -107.16 58.97 53.25
N GLU A 115 -105.98 59.56 53.41
CA GLU A 115 -105.16 60.00 52.29
C GLU A 115 -104.58 58.77 51.57
N GLN A 116 -104.76 58.72 50.25
CA GLN A 116 -104.13 57.74 49.36
C GLN A 116 -103.39 58.47 48.24
N ASP A 117 -102.21 57.97 47.88
CA ASP A 117 -101.36 58.53 46.83
C ASP A 117 -101.35 57.59 45.61
N TYR A 118 -101.89 58.07 44.49
CA TYR A 118 -101.94 57.37 43.20
C TYR A 118 -101.06 58.04 42.14
N THR A 119 -100.03 58.78 42.59
CA THR A 119 -99.07 59.41 41.69
C THR A 119 -98.06 58.42 41.12
N TYR A 120 -97.84 57.27 41.77
CA TYR A 120 -96.78 56.30 41.46
C TYR A 120 -95.35 56.92 41.50
N ASP A 121 -95.15 57.83 42.45
CA ASP A 121 -93.99 58.76 42.59
C ASP A 121 -93.71 59.59 41.32
N THR A 122 -94.72 59.82 40.49
CA THR A 122 -94.61 60.70 39.33
C THR A 122 -95.12 62.10 39.67
N ALA A 123 -94.85 63.06 38.80
CA ALA A 123 -95.43 64.40 38.93
C ALA A 123 -96.92 64.43 38.55
N TYR A 124 -97.47 63.32 38.07
CA TYR A 124 -98.84 63.24 37.58
C TYR A 124 -99.70 62.37 38.49
N ALA A 125 -100.93 62.82 38.70
CA ALA A 125 -102.00 61.97 39.18
C ALA A 125 -103.19 62.09 38.23
N TYR A 126 -103.81 60.95 37.95
CA TYR A 126 -104.94 60.85 37.06
C TYR A 126 -106.10 60.25 37.83
N TYR A 127 -107.23 60.94 37.82
CA TYR A 127 -108.44 60.48 38.49
C TYR A 127 -109.63 60.56 37.55
N LYS A 128 -110.29 59.44 37.33
CA LYS A 128 -111.50 59.38 36.54
C LYS A 128 -112.69 59.82 37.38
N ILE A 129 -113.57 60.63 36.81
CA ILE A 129 -114.78 61.08 37.48
C ILE A 129 -115.84 59.99 37.34
N THR A 130 -116.38 59.54 38.46
CA THR A 130 -117.43 58.52 38.53
C THR A 130 -118.65 59.05 39.29
N PRO A 131 -119.80 58.37 39.22
CA PRO A 131 -120.96 58.68 40.06
C PRO A 131 -120.69 58.69 41.56
N TYR A 132 -119.65 57.99 42.00
CA TYR A 132 -119.32 57.78 43.41
C TYR A 132 -118.16 58.67 43.92
N GLY A 133 -117.51 59.43 43.03
CA GLY A 133 -116.38 60.28 43.38
C GLY A 133 -115.27 60.22 42.34
N PHE A 134 -114.06 60.55 42.76
CA PHE A 134 -112.86 60.41 41.94
C PHE A 134 -112.29 59.00 42.12
N ASP A 135 -112.05 58.30 41.02
CA ASP A 135 -111.49 56.94 40.98
C ASP A 135 -110.06 56.99 40.40
N PRO A 136 -109.06 56.32 40.99
CA PRO A 136 -107.70 56.30 40.44
C PRO A 136 -107.66 55.74 39.02
N PHE A 137 -107.00 56.44 38.10
CA PHE A 137 -106.92 56.03 36.70
C PHE A 137 -105.50 56.16 36.16
N PRO A 138 -104.56 55.31 36.59
CA PRO A 138 -103.18 55.39 36.13
C PRO A 138 -103.04 55.02 34.64
N LEU A 139 -102.29 55.84 33.91
CA LEU A 139 -102.03 55.65 32.48
C LEU A 139 -100.87 54.66 32.28
N LEU A 140 -101.12 53.52 31.64
CA LEU A 140 -100.14 52.47 31.33
C LEU A 140 -99.73 52.55 29.85
N GLU A 141 -98.44 52.34 29.54
CA GLU A 141 -97.92 52.17 28.17
C GLU A 141 -96.78 51.12 28.16
N ALA A 142 -96.53 50.45 27.03
CA ALA A 142 -95.44 49.47 26.88
C ALA A 142 -94.62 49.62 25.57
N GLU A 143 -93.31 49.38 25.66
CA GLU A 143 -92.36 49.45 24.54
C GLU A 143 -91.90 48.03 24.14
N ALA A 144 -92.03 47.66 22.87
CA ALA A 144 -91.66 46.34 22.36
C ALA A 144 -90.14 46.12 22.22
N SER A 145 -89.69 44.86 22.35
CA SER A 145 -88.31 44.41 22.13
C SER A 145 -88.24 43.42 20.97
N GLN A 146 -87.48 43.75 19.91
CA GLN A 146 -87.32 42.87 18.75
C GLN A 146 -86.36 41.71 19.09
N LYS A 147 -86.83 40.47 18.93
CA LYS A 147 -86.02 39.25 19.13
C LYS A 147 -85.90 38.40 17.87
N SER A 148 -84.84 37.59 17.83
CA SER A 148 -84.63 36.57 16.82
C SER A 148 -84.65 35.17 17.44
N PHE A 149 -85.27 34.22 16.76
CA PHE A 149 -85.32 32.80 17.09
C PHE A 149 -84.69 31.97 15.97
N VAL A 150 -84.25 30.75 16.28
CA VAL A 150 -83.75 29.81 15.27
C VAL A 150 -84.90 28.98 14.69
N LEU A 151 -84.80 28.62 13.42
CA LEU A 151 -85.74 27.75 12.73
C LEU A 151 -85.96 26.44 13.51
N GLY A 152 -87.22 26.11 13.78
CA GLY A 152 -87.61 24.90 14.52
C GLY A 152 -87.46 24.99 16.05
N GLU A 153 -87.03 26.12 16.61
CA GLU A 153 -86.89 26.33 18.05
C GLU A 153 -88.23 26.15 18.78
N SER A 154 -88.23 25.41 19.89
CA SER A 154 -89.44 25.14 20.66
C SER A 154 -90.11 26.40 21.17
N THR A 155 -91.40 26.54 20.87
CA THR A 155 -92.20 27.72 21.23
C THR A 155 -92.71 27.69 22.66
N LYS A 156 -92.67 26.53 23.32
CA LYS A 156 -93.15 26.34 24.70
C LYS A 156 -92.24 26.97 25.75
N THR A 157 -90.99 27.25 25.39
CA THR A 157 -89.96 27.79 26.28
C THR A 157 -89.79 29.30 26.14
N ILE A 158 -90.49 29.94 25.20
CA ILE A 158 -90.37 31.37 24.95
C ILE A 158 -91.17 32.14 26.00
N ASP A 159 -90.48 32.92 26.83
CA ASP A 159 -91.10 33.84 27.80
C ASP A 159 -91.68 35.09 27.08
N PRO A 160 -93.00 35.33 27.13
CA PRO A 160 -93.63 36.50 26.51
C PRO A 160 -93.13 37.84 27.08
N ALA A 161 -92.79 37.90 28.37
CA ALA A 161 -92.29 39.14 28.99
C ALA A 161 -90.97 39.60 28.37
N SER A 162 -90.20 38.64 27.86
CA SER A 162 -88.91 38.88 27.23
C SER A 162 -88.99 39.66 25.91
N LEU A 163 -90.19 39.88 25.37
CA LEU A 163 -90.48 40.65 24.16
C LEU A 163 -90.93 42.09 24.47
N ILE A 164 -90.88 42.47 25.74
CA ILE A 164 -91.11 43.84 26.21
C ILE A 164 -89.78 44.43 26.65
N LYS A 165 -89.50 45.66 26.21
CA LYS A 165 -88.33 46.42 26.59
C LYS A 165 -88.56 47.21 27.87
N ASN A 166 -89.66 47.96 27.95
CA ASN A 166 -90.06 48.75 29.12
C ASN A 166 -91.59 48.84 29.23
N VAL A 167 -92.11 48.99 30.46
CA VAL A 167 -93.50 49.35 30.75
C VAL A 167 -93.49 50.63 31.58
N THR A 168 -94.35 51.60 31.25
CA THR A 168 -94.47 52.87 31.98
C THR A 168 -95.86 53.03 32.60
N ILE A 169 -95.91 53.58 33.81
CA ILE A 169 -97.15 54.03 34.46
C ILE A 169 -97.06 55.50 34.84
N ASN A 170 -98.07 56.30 34.49
CA ASN A 170 -98.08 57.76 34.63
C ASN A 170 -96.80 58.43 34.07
N GLY A 171 -96.21 57.85 33.02
CA GLY A 171 -94.96 58.32 32.39
C GLY A 171 -93.67 57.91 33.10
N ARG A 172 -93.70 57.01 34.09
CA ARG A 172 -92.51 56.44 34.76
C ARG A 172 -92.35 54.97 34.41
N VAL A 173 -91.14 54.54 34.05
CA VAL A 173 -90.81 53.12 33.85
C VAL A 173 -90.96 52.36 35.17
N VAL A 174 -91.70 51.25 35.15
CA VAL A 174 -91.94 50.37 36.28
C VAL A 174 -91.19 49.05 36.14
N ASP A 175 -90.85 48.46 37.28
CA ASP A 175 -90.19 47.15 37.35
C ASP A 175 -91.16 46.03 36.94
N SER A 176 -90.64 44.96 36.30
CA SER A 176 -91.43 43.80 35.87
C SER A 176 -92.10 43.05 37.01
N SER A 177 -91.67 43.22 38.26
CA SER A 177 -92.37 42.68 39.43
C SER A 177 -93.71 43.36 39.73
N LEU A 178 -94.03 44.48 39.06
CA LEU A 178 -95.27 45.23 39.26
C LEU A 178 -96.33 44.96 38.17
N TYR A 179 -96.02 44.13 37.17
CA TYR A 179 -96.95 43.77 36.10
C TYR A 179 -96.77 42.33 35.61
N GLU A 180 -97.77 41.79 34.93
CA GLU A 180 -97.74 40.50 34.24
C GLU A 180 -97.92 40.67 32.73
N VAL A 181 -97.32 39.76 31.94
CA VAL A 181 -97.38 39.75 30.47
C VAL A 181 -97.93 38.42 29.97
N GLU A 182 -99.02 38.45 29.21
CA GLU A 182 -99.60 37.26 28.57
C GLU A 182 -99.53 37.35 27.03
N SER A 183 -99.20 36.23 26.38
CA SER A 183 -99.31 36.10 24.91
C SER A 183 -100.73 35.69 24.53
N LEU A 184 -101.29 36.36 23.51
CA LEU A 184 -102.65 36.10 23.03
C LEU A 184 -102.68 35.19 21.79
N ILE A 185 -101.53 34.94 21.16
CA ILE A 185 -101.38 34.00 20.04
C ILE A 185 -100.12 33.13 20.22
N ASP A 186 -100.09 31.95 19.60
CA ASP A 186 -98.94 31.04 19.67
C ASP A 186 -97.76 31.52 18.80
N PHE A 187 -96.54 31.24 19.24
CA PHE A 187 -95.35 31.44 18.41
C PHE A 187 -95.28 30.38 17.30
N ASP A 188 -94.73 30.75 16.15
CA ASP A 188 -94.44 29.86 15.03
C ASP A 188 -92.99 30.07 14.57
N THR A 189 -92.19 29.02 14.71
CA THR A 189 -90.78 28.96 14.32
C THR A 189 -90.53 28.00 13.15
N SER A 190 -91.59 27.50 12.49
CA SER A 190 -91.49 26.46 11.45
C SER A 190 -90.98 26.94 10.09
N THR A 191 -90.93 28.26 9.88
CA THR A 191 -90.34 28.90 8.70
C THR A 191 -89.53 30.12 9.10
N ILE A 192 -88.55 30.51 8.30
CA ILE A 192 -87.81 31.76 8.45
C ILE A 192 -88.67 33.00 8.09
N GLY A 193 -88.27 34.17 8.59
CA GLY A 193 -88.89 35.47 8.27
C GLY A 193 -89.39 36.26 9.49
N THR A 194 -89.87 37.47 9.24
CA THR A 194 -90.45 38.36 10.27
C THR A 194 -91.93 38.06 10.48
N ARG A 195 -92.37 37.94 11.73
CA ARG A 195 -93.74 37.66 12.14
C ARG A 195 -94.19 38.63 13.23
N LYS A 196 -95.51 38.80 13.36
CA LYS A 196 -96.17 39.60 14.41
C LYS A 196 -96.78 38.72 15.49
N MET A 197 -96.78 39.21 16.72
CA MET A 197 -97.50 38.61 17.85
C MET A 197 -98.27 39.66 18.66
N LYS A 198 -99.27 39.23 19.42
CA LYS A 198 -100.08 40.10 20.27
C LYS A 198 -99.86 39.78 21.75
N LEU A 199 -99.50 40.79 22.53
CA LEU A 199 -99.24 40.71 23.98
C LEU A 199 -100.24 41.56 24.76
N LYS A 200 -100.43 41.24 26.04
CA LYS A 200 -101.16 42.07 27.00
C LYS A 200 -100.38 42.24 28.29
N VAL A 201 -100.29 43.48 28.77
CA VAL A 201 -99.65 43.87 30.03
C VAL A 201 -100.72 44.26 31.04
N THR A 202 -100.64 43.74 32.26
CA THR A 202 -101.58 44.07 33.35
C THR A 202 -100.79 44.43 34.61
N MET A 203 -101.12 45.56 35.25
CA MET A 203 -100.50 45.94 36.53
C MET A 203 -101.02 45.04 37.66
N ASN A 204 -100.14 44.69 38.60
CA ASN A 204 -100.44 43.76 39.70
C ASN A 204 -101.42 44.33 40.73
N ASP A 205 -101.59 45.66 40.79
CA ASP A 205 -102.62 46.31 41.60
C ASP A 205 -104.03 46.22 40.97
N GLY A 206 -104.12 45.73 39.73
CA GLY A 206 -105.36 45.57 38.97
C GLY A 206 -105.95 46.87 38.44
N LEU A 207 -105.25 48.00 38.56
CA LEU A 207 -105.79 49.33 38.21
C LEU A 207 -105.60 49.69 36.73
N SER A 208 -104.74 48.98 35.99
CA SER A 208 -104.49 49.26 34.56
C SER A 208 -104.06 48.02 33.76
N ALA A 209 -104.47 47.93 32.50
CA ALA A 209 -104.09 46.88 31.55
C ALA A 209 -104.16 47.36 30.08
N GLU A 210 -103.27 46.87 29.22
CA GLU A 210 -103.17 47.27 27.80
C GLU A 210 -102.71 46.11 26.88
N GLU A 211 -103.20 46.08 25.63
CA GLU A 211 -102.82 45.11 24.58
C GLU A 211 -102.04 45.78 23.44
N PHE A 212 -101.00 45.12 22.89
CA PHE A 212 -100.22 45.63 21.75
C PHE A 212 -99.56 44.53 20.89
N GLU A 213 -99.09 44.89 19.69
CA GLU A 213 -98.40 43.99 18.75
C GLU A 213 -96.87 44.13 18.80
N VAL A 214 -96.14 43.00 18.66
CA VAL A 214 -94.67 42.92 18.64
C VAL A 214 -94.18 42.10 17.45
N ASP A 215 -93.09 42.52 16.81
CA ASP A 215 -92.42 41.78 15.73
C ASP A 215 -91.30 40.87 16.26
N TYR A 216 -91.21 39.64 15.73
CA TYR A 216 -90.07 38.73 15.94
C TYR A 216 -89.55 38.14 14.62
N GLN A 217 -88.26 37.76 14.59
CA GLN A 217 -87.60 37.22 13.40
C GLN A 217 -87.22 35.75 13.61
N VAL A 218 -87.44 34.89 12.61
CA VAL A 218 -86.93 33.51 12.59
C VAL A 218 -85.80 33.40 11.56
N LYS A 219 -84.66 32.88 11.99
CA LYS A 219 -83.38 32.78 11.27
C LYS A 219 -83.01 31.33 11.00
N TRP A 220 -82.18 31.07 10.00
CA TRP A 220 -81.75 29.70 9.64
C TRP A 220 -80.93 29.01 10.74
N GLY A 221 -80.06 29.74 11.45
CA GLY A 221 -79.13 29.12 12.39
C GLY A 221 -78.21 28.10 11.71
N SER A 222 -77.95 26.95 12.34
CA SER A 222 -77.18 25.85 11.75
C SER A 222 -78.13 24.80 11.15
N THR A 223 -78.40 24.92 9.85
CA THR A 223 -79.45 24.14 9.17
C THR A 223 -78.96 23.64 7.82
N PHE A 224 -79.10 22.34 7.51
CA PHE A 224 -78.99 21.90 6.12
C PHE A 224 -80.36 21.88 5.44
N VAL A 225 -80.39 22.37 4.20
CA VAL A 225 -81.58 22.63 3.40
C VAL A 225 -81.51 21.81 2.13
N LEU A 226 -82.62 21.12 1.83
CA LEU A 226 -82.77 20.28 0.64
C LEU A 226 -83.77 20.92 -0.32
N LYS A 227 -83.42 20.94 -1.61
CA LYS A 227 -84.21 21.54 -2.68
C LYS A 227 -84.82 20.49 -3.62
N GLY A 228 -86.11 20.64 -3.90
CA GLY A 228 -86.86 19.77 -4.79
C GLY A 228 -87.10 20.40 -6.15
N LEU A 229 -88.20 19.96 -6.77
CA LEU A 229 -88.69 20.53 -8.01
C LEU A 229 -88.94 22.05 -7.87
N ASP A 230 -88.62 22.81 -8.92
CA ASP A 230 -88.78 24.27 -8.99
C ASP A 230 -88.09 25.04 -7.84
N ASP A 231 -86.95 24.54 -7.37
CA ASP A 231 -86.15 25.10 -6.25
C ASP A 231 -86.91 25.22 -4.91
N ALA A 232 -88.03 24.48 -4.78
CA ALA A 232 -88.82 24.43 -3.56
C ALA A 232 -88.01 23.83 -2.41
N THR A 233 -88.10 24.40 -1.21
CA THR A 233 -87.50 23.78 -0.02
C THR A 233 -88.32 22.55 0.37
N VAL A 234 -87.74 21.36 0.22
CA VAL A 234 -88.41 20.08 0.48
C VAL A 234 -88.07 19.49 1.84
N GLY A 235 -87.07 20.05 2.52
CA GLY A 235 -86.78 19.79 3.92
C GLY A 235 -85.71 20.75 4.43
N ALA A 236 -85.90 21.26 5.65
CA ALA A 236 -84.91 22.03 6.38
C ALA A 236 -84.66 21.38 7.74
N PHE A 237 -83.41 21.04 8.03
CA PHE A 237 -83.02 20.26 9.19
C PHE A 237 -82.07 21.07 10.06
N SER A 238 -82.62 21.66 11.13
CA SER A 238 -81.93 22.58 12.02
C SER A 238 -81.35 21.84 13.22
N LEU A 239 -80.06 22.07 13.51
CA LEU A 239 -79.41 21.56 14.71
C LEU A 239 -79.67 22.53 15.86
N LEU A 240 -80.36 22.05 16.89
CA LEU A 240 -80.75 22.82 18.07
C LEU A 240 -80.25 22.16 19.34
N LYS A 241 -79.93 22.96 20.36
CA LYS A 241 -79.54 22.48 21.69
C LYS A 241 -80.67 22.74 22.67
N GLU A 242 -81.38 21.68 23.07
CA GLU A 242 -82.49 21.74 24.01
C GLU A 242 -82.13 20.93 25.27
N ASN A 243 -82.21 21.54 26.46
CA ASN A 243 -81.86 20.89 27.75
C ASN A 243 -80.46 20.23 27.76
N ASP A 244 -79.46 20.91 27.19
CA ASP A 244 -78.08 20.41 27.00
C ASP A 244 -77.92 19.20 26.05
N GLN A 245 -78.97 18.78 25.35
CA GLN A 245 -78.93 17.72 24.33
C GLN A 245 -79.03 18.34 22.93
N TRP A 246 -78.16 17.92 22.00
CA TRP A 246 -78.26 18.31 20.60
C TRP A 246 -79.31 17.45 19.89
N ALA A 247 -80.14 18.07 19.06
CA ALA A 247 -81.14 17.39 18.26
C ALA A 247 -81.33 18.05 16.89
N LEU A 248 -81.65 17.24 15.87
CA LEU A 248 -82.04 17.70 14.54
C LEU A 248 -83.57 17.85 14.45
N HIS A 249 -84.02 19.03 14.05
CA HIS A 249 -85.42 19.39 13.87
C HIS A 249 -85.73 19.56 12.38
N ALA A 250 -86.68 18.77 11.88
CA ALA A 250 -87.19 18.93 10.52
C ALA A 250 -88.31 20.00 10.49
N SER A 251 -88.23 20.91 9.53
CA SER A 251 -89.21 21.98 9.34
C SER A 251 -89.40 22.32 7.86
N GLN A 252 -90.37 23.19 7.57
CA GLN A 252 -90.66 23.69 6.23
C GLN A 252 -89.56 24.63 5.71
N GLY A 253 -88.87 25.35 6.60
CA GLY A 253 -87.79 26.27 6.26
C GLY A 253 -88.30 27.58 5.67
N VAL A 254 -88.93 27.55 4.48
CA VAL A 254 -89.38 28.77 3.76
C VAL A 254 -90.91 28.88 3.76
N SER A 255 -91.44 30.05 4.10
CA SER A 255 -92.89 30.30 4.05
C SER A 255 -93.42 30.29 2.62
N GLY A 256 -94.64 29.79 2.43
CA GLY A 256 -95.29 29.73 1.12
C GLY A 256 -95.02 28.46 0.29
N THR A 257 -94.13 27.56 0.74
CA THR A 257 -94.00 26.22 0.12
C THR A 257 -95.31 25.44 0.21
N ASP A 258 -95.81 24.94 -0.93
CA ASP A 258 -96.98 24.06 -0.96
C ASP A 258 -96.58 22.64 -0.53
N LEU A 259 -96.83 22.35 0.76
CA LEU A 259 -96.47 21.07 1.38
C LEU A 259 -97.19 19.85 0.76
N SER A 260 -98.23 20.05 -0.07
CA SER A 260 -98.95 18.96 -0.74
C SER A 260 -98.29 18.50 -2.03
N GLN A 261 -97.36 19.29 -2.59
CA GLN A 261 -96.62 18.92 -3.79
C GLN A 261 -95.65 17.76 -3.51
N PRO A 262 -95.36 16.92 -4.53
CA PRO A 262 -94.29 15.94 -4.44
C PRO A 262 -92.93 16.63 -4.34
N VAL A 263 -91.98 15.99 -3.66
CA VAL A 263 -90.60 16.47 -3.50
C VAL A 263 -89.94 16.71 -4.87
N ASN A 264 -89.98 15.72 -5.76
CA ASN A 264 -89.67 15.86 -7.18
C ASN A 264 -90.31 14.71 -7.97
N ASN A 265 -91.48 14.97 -8.58
CA ASN A 265 -92.27 13.92 -9.23
C ASN A 265 -91.56 13.22 -10.40
N HIS A 266 -90.54 13.85 -11.00
CA HIS A 266 -89.77 13.24 -12.09
C HIS A 266 -88.97 12.01 -11.63
N PHE A 267 -88.59 11.96 -10.34
CA PHE A 267 -87.88 10.83 -9.74
C PHE A 267 -88.78 9.67 -9.32
N GLY A 268 -90.11 9.83 -9.39
CA GLY A 268 -91.05 8.74 -9.12
C GLY A 268 -90.81 8.09 -7.75
N ARG A 269 -90.61 6.77 -7.74
CA ARG A 269 -90.40 5.98 -6.51
C ARG A 269 -88.93 5.84 -6.08
N ASP A 270 -88.02 6.51 -6.77
CA ASP A 270 -86.60 6.48 -6.41
C ASP A 270 -86.31 7.47 -5.27
N ILE A 271 -85.25 7.19 -4.51
CA ILE A 271 -84.79 8.06 -3.41
C ILE A 271 -84.28 9.36 -4.02
N TYR A 272 -84.88 10.48 -3.63
CA TYR A 272 -84.49 11.79 -4.09
C TYR A 272 -83.52 12.47 -3.12
N TYR A 273 -83.76 12.35 -1.81
CA TYR A 273 -82.77 12.71 -0.79
C TYR A 273 -82.77 11.70 0.36
N GLY A 274 -81.65 11.63 1.06
CA GLY A 274 -81.46 10.75 2.22
C GLY A 274 -80.61 11.42 3.30
N ILE A 275 -80.87 11.05 4.55
CA ILE A 275 -80.16 11.56 5.72
C ILE A 275 -79.73 10.36 6.54
N GLU A 276 -78.43 10.24 6.78
CA GLU A 276 -77.81 9.18 7.54
C GLU A 276 -76.97 9.78 8.67
N VAL A 277 -77.23 9.40 9.92
CA VAL A 277 -76.43 9.83 11.08
C VAL A 277 -75.53 8.66 11.48
N ILE A 278 -74.23 8.92 11.62
CA ILE A 278 -73.19 7.94 11.86
C ILE A 278 -72.53 8.25 13.21
N GLU A 279 -72.57 7.30 14.14
CA GLU A 279 -71.88 7.36 15.43
C GLU A 279 -70.76 6.30 15.42
N ASN A 280 -69.50 6.71 15.64
CA ASN A 280 -68.34 5.82 15.69
C ASN A 280 -68.34 4.77 14.56
N ILE A 281 -68.34 5.22 13.30
CA ILE A 281 -68.37 4.40 12.06
C ILE A 281 -69.61 3.51 11.84
N THR A 282 -70.63 3.59 12.70
CA THR A 282 -71.89 2.82 12.55
C THR A 282 -73.09 3.73 12.30
N THR A 283 -73.98 3.32 11.40
CA THR A 283 -75.23 4.06 11.12
C THR A 283 -76.17 4.00 12.32
N LYS A 284 -76.36 5.14 12.97
CA LYS A 284 -77.27 5.36 14.11
C LYS A 284 -78.71 5.58 13.65
N TYR A 285 -78.89 6.33 12.56
CA TYR A 285 -80.19 6.68 12.01
C TYR A 285 -80.09 6.80 10.48
N GLN A 286 -81.13 6.38 9.77
CA GLN A 286 -81.23 6.58 8.33
C GLN A 286 -82.67 6.89 7.93
N TYR A 287 -82.84 7.89 7.08
CA TYR A 287 -84.12 8.33 6.54
C TYR A 287 -83.98 8.65 5.06
N ASN A 288 -84.87 8.10 4.23
CA ASN A 288 -84.86 8.30 2.79
C ASN A 288 -86.23 8.80 2.35
N VAL A 289 -86.25 9.77 1.43
CA VAL A 289 -87.47 10.36 0.89
C VAL A 289 -87.53 10.15 -0.60
N LEU A 290 -88.67 9.65 -1.08
CA LEU A 290 -88.89 9.34 -2.49
C LEU A 290 -89.32 10.58 -3.26
N GLY A 291 -89.01 10.65 -4.56
CA GLY A 291 -89.39 11.81 -5.39
C GLY A 291 -90.90 12.10 -5.44
N ASN A 292 -91.74 11.06 -5.44
CA ASN A 292 -93.20 11.18 -5.49
C ASN A 292 -93.88 11.33 -4.12
N GLN A 293 -93.12 11.29 -3.02
CA GLN A 293 -93.62 11.56 -1.68
C GLN A 293 -93.94 13.06 -1.56
N SER A 294 -95.01 13.42 -0.85
CA SER A 294 -95.29 14.84 -0.63
C SER A 294 -94.24 15.48 0.27
N ILE A 295 -94.00 16.78 0.11
CA ILE A 295 -93.08 17.55 0.96
C ILE A 295 -93.48 17.41 2.43
N ARG A 296 -94.78 17.44 2.74
CA ARG A 296 -95.30 17.21 4.09
C ARG A 296 -94.85 15.87 4.65
N GLU A 297 -95.06 14.79 3.92
CA GLU A 297 -94.65 13.45 4.35
C GLU A 297 -93.12 13.36 4.48
N GLY A 298 -92.36 14.07 3.65
CA GLY A 298 -90.91 14.16 3.72
C GLY A 298 -90.41 14.79 5.03
N ILE A 299 -91.07 15.86 5.48
CA ILE A 299 -90.72 16.58 6.72
C ILE A 299 -91.27 15.86 7.96
N GLU A 300 -92.58 15.57 8.00
CA GLU A 300 -93.25 14.94 9.14
C GLU A 300 -92.83 13.46 9.32
N GLY A 301 -92.35 12.82 8.26
CA GLY A 301 -91.81 11.46 8.33
C GLY A 301 -90.45 11.37 9.02
N PHE A 302 -89.68 12.46 9.03
CA PHE A 302 -88.37 12.49 9.72
C PHE A 302 -88.57 12.27 11.21
N ASN A 303 -87.99 11.18 11.71
CA ASN A 303 -88.14 10.69 13.08
C ASN A 303 -89.58 10.77 13.63
N GLN A 304 -90.57 10.43 12.79
CA GLN A 304 -92.00 10.44 13.14
C GLN A 304 -92.50 11.81 13.65
N GLY A 305 -91.94 12.89 13.11
CA GLY A 305 -92.29 14.27 13.44
C GLY A 305 -91.69 14.76 14.77
N LYS A 306 -90.78 14.00 15.38
CA LYS A 306 -90.06 14.37 16.60
C LYS A 306 -88.61 14.78 16.28
N PRO A 307 -87.98 15.65 17.09
CA PRO A 307 -86.55 15.90 16.99
C PRO A 307 -85.72 14.62 17.14
N LEU A 308 -84.61 14.51 16.41
CA LEU A 308 -83.68 13.36 16.47
C LEU A 308 -82.44 13.72 17.30
N ASP A 309 -82.23 13.03 18.42
CA ASP A 309 -81.06 13.24 19.27
C ASP A 309 -79.74 12.88 18.57
N VAL A 310 -78.79 13.82 18.58
CA VAL A 310 -77.41 13.67 18.07
C VAL A 310 -76.41 14.09 19.14
N LYS A 311 -75.16 13.64 19.02
CA LYS A 311 -74.06 14.01 19.92
C LYS A 311 -72.97 14.74 19.17
N GLN A 312 -72.16 15.52 19.89
CA GLN A 312 -70.92 16.06 19.34
C GLN A 312 -70.03 14.92 18.83
N GLY A 313 -69.52 15.04 17.60
CA GLY A 313 -68.76 14.00 16.89
C GLY A 313 -69.61 13.02 16.06
N ASP A 314 -70.95 13.06 16.14
CA ASP A 314 -71.80 12.33 15.19
C ASP A 314 -71.62 12.97 13.79
N VAL A 315 -71.56 12.14 12.75
CA VAL A 315 -71.45 12.59 11.35
C VAL A 315 -72.79 12.40 10.64
N ILE A 316 -73.32 13.48 10.07
CA ILE A 316 -74.53 13.49 9.27
C ILE A 316 -74.13 13.49 7.80
N LYS A 317 -74.42 12.38 7.13
CA LYS A 317 -74.30 12.23 5.69
C LYS A 317 -75.65 12.55 5.05
N VAL A 318 -75.62 13.52 4.15
CA VAL A 318 -76.79 14.00 3.41
C VAL A 318 -76.62 13.62 1.95
N TYR A 319 -77.47 12.71 1.48
CA TYR A 319 -77.56 12.32 0.08
C TYR A 319 -78.59 13.19 -0.64
N HIS A 320 -78.23 13.66 -1.84
CA HIS A 320 -79.15 14.31 -2.77
C HIS A 320 -78.93 13.77 -4.17
N ALA A 321 -80.00 13.39 -4.87
CA ALA A 321 -79.92 12.81 -6.20
C ALA A 321 -79.44 13.82 -7.27
N GLU A 322 -79.67 15.11 -7.03
CA GLU A 322 -79.22 16.22 -7.86
C GLU A 322 -78.32 17.15 -7.03
N PRO A 323 -77.02 16.89 -6.84
CA PRO A 323 -76.25 17.47 -5.75
C PRO A 323 -75.97 18.97 -5.88
N THR A 324 -75.67 19.45 -7.08
CA THR A 324 -75.24 20.84 -7.30
C THR A 324 -76.36 21.82 -6.97
N GLY A 325 -76.16 22.64 -5.94
CA GLY A 325 -77.09 23.70 -5.54
C GLY A 325 -78.33 23.26 -4.75
N ASN A 326 -78.54 21.95 -4.54
CA ASN A 326 -79.77 21.45 -3.92
C ASN A 326 -79.60 20.84 -2.52
N SER A 327 -78.36 20.61 -2.07
CA SER A 327 -78.05 20.29 -0.68
C SER A 327 -77.17 21.38 -0.10
N LEU A 328 -77.76 22.31 0.63
CA LEU A 328 -77.12 23.53 1.10
C LEU A 328 -76.97 23.49 2.61
N LEU A 329 -75.81 23.90 3.14
CA LEU A 329 -75.66 24.21 4.55
C LEU A 329 -75.87 25.72 4.74
N MET A 330 -76.81 26.07 5.61
CA MET A 330 -77.07 27.42 6.07
C MET A 330 -76.30 27.62 7.39
N GLN A 331 -75.41 28.61 7.38
CA GLN A 331 -74.71 29.12 8.55
C GLN A 331 -74.65 30.65 8.43
N ASP A 332 -74.89 31.37 9.52
CA ASP A 332 -74.90 32.84 9.54
C ASP A 332 -75.79 33.48 8.47
N GLU A 333 -76.92 32.84 8.15
CA GLU A 333 -77.85 33.22 7.08
C GLU A 333 -77.26 33.19 5.65
N LEU A 334 -76.11 32.56 5.44
CA LEU A 334 -75.50 32.32 4.13
C LEU A 334 -75.67 30.86 3.71
N ALA A 335 -76.06 30.65 2.45
CA ALA A 335 -76.14 29.33 1.83
C ALA A 335 -74.79 28.95 1.22
N LYS A 336 -74.27 27.77 1.55
CA LYS A 336 -73.09 27.19 0.90
C LYS A 336 -73.35 25.74 0.51
N ASP A 337 -72.88 25.37 -0.67
CA ASP A 337 -72.93 24.01 -1.18
C ASP A 337 -71.60 23.30 -0.86
N PHE A 338 -71.66 22.27 -0.01
CA PHE A 338 -70.50 21.44 0.37
C PHE A 338 -70.52 20.05 -0.29
N THR A 339 -71.42 19.83 -1.25
CA THR A 339 -71.45 18.59 -2.05
C THR A 339 -70.26 18.52 -3.01
N MET A 340 -69.79 19.68 -3.50
CA MET A 340 -68.74 19.80 -4.51
C MET A 340 -69.00 18.92 -5.76
N GLY A 341 -70.28 18.76 -6.12
CA GLY A 341 -70.71 17.93 -7.26
C GLY A 341 -70.90 16.44 -6.95
N SER A 342 -70.55 15.98 -5.74
CA SER A 342 -70.86 14.62 -5.27
C SER A 342 -72.30 14.52 -4.78
N ASN A 343 -72.95 13.36 -4.96
CA ASN A 343 -74.29 13.13 -4.42
C ASN A 343 -74.38 13.16 -2.89
N ASN A 344 -73.26 13.26 -2.17
CA ASN A 344 -73.23 13.26 -0.70
C ASN A 344 -72.50 14.49 -0.16
N ALA A 345 -73.09 15.13 0.84
CA ALA A 345 -72.42 16.05 1.76
C ALA A 345 -72.29 15.41 3.15
N TYR A 346 -71.23 15.77 3.88
CA TYR A 346 -70.95 15.24 5.21
C TYR A 346 -70.79 16.40 6.19
N TYR A 347 -71.46 16.32 7.34
CA TYR A 347 -71.40 17.33 8.38
C TYR A 347 -71.11 16.69 9.74
N GLU A 348 -70.13 17.19 10.47
CA GLU A 348 -69.89 16.84 11.87
C GLU A 348 -70.77 17.70 12.78
N VAL A 349 -71.37 17.09 13.81
CA VAL A 349 -72.00 17.82 14.89
C VAL A 349 -70.91 18.35 15.82
N THR A 350 -70.76 19.67 15.91
CA THR A 350 -69.78 20.33 16.80
C THR A 350 -70.48 21.18 17.86
N GLU A 351 -69.71 21.75 18.79
CA GLU A 351 -70.23 22.71 19.77
C GLU A 351 -70.72 24.02 19.11
N HIS A 352 -70.25 24.31 17.89
CA HIS A 352 -70.58 25.53 17.14
C HIS A 352 -71.68 25.32 16.08
N GLY A 353 -72.16 24.09 15.89
CA GLY A 353 -73.17 23.74 14.90
C GLY A 353 -72.74 22.57 14.01
N LEU A 354 -73.30 22.49 12.82
CA LEU A 354 -72.90 21.53 11.78
C LEU A 354 -71.67 22.04 11.03
N GLU A 355 -70.56 21.32 11.05
CA GLU A 355 -69.34 21.66 10.31
C GLU A 355 -69.12 20.71 9.12
N PRO A 356 -68.85 21.21 7.90
CA PRO A 356 -68.67 20.36 6.73
C PRO A 356 -67.36 19.56 6.76
N ILE A 357 -67.43 18.28 6.40
CA ILE A 357 -66.28 17.40 6.22
C ILE A 357 -66.00 17.24 4.72
N LEU A 358 -64.78 17.54 4.28
CA LEU A 358 -64.32 17.35 2.90
C LEU A 358 -63.16 16.34 2.85
N ALA A 359 -63.38 15.22 2.17
CA ALA A 359 -62.37 14.19 1.96
C ALA A 359 -61.54 14.50 0.69
N ILE A 360 -60.32 15.00 0.86
CA ILE A 360 -59.41 15.39 -0.24
C ILE A 360 -58.37 14.29 -0.45
N SER A 361 -58.18 13.83 -1.69
CA SER A 361 -57.14 12.88 -2.09
C SER A 361 -56.50 13.29 -3.42
N THR A 362 -55.20 13.03 -3.57
CA THR A 362 -54.42 13.38 -4.76
C THR A 362 -53.73 12.16 -5.35
N ASP A 363 -53.85 11.98 -6.66
CA ASP A 363 -53.01 11.07 -7.44
C ASP A 363 -51.76 11.82 -7.90
N THR A 364 -50.60 11.19 -7.75
CA THR A 364 -49.30 11.85 -7.98
C THR A 364 -48.50 11.11 -9.03
N LYS A 365 -47.69 11.85 -9.78
CA LYS A 365 -46.72 11.33 -10.73
C LYS A 365 -45.31 11.54 -10.15
N PRO A 366 -44.68 10.51 -9.56
CA PRO A 366 -43.35 10.64 -8.98
C PRO A 366 -42.33 11.05 -10.03
N GLN A 367 -41.45 11.99 -9.66
CA GLN A 367 -40.30 12.40 -10.45
C GLN A 367 -39.03 11.79 -9.86
N GLU A 368 -38.14 11.34 -10.72
CA GLU A 368 -36.82 10.86 -10.34
C GLU A 368 -35.76 11.94 -10.62
N PHE A 369 -34.81 12.08 -9.70
CA PHE A 369 -33.65 12.95 -9.77
C PHE A 369 -32.37 12.14 -9.57
N SER A 370 -31.27 12.58 -10.14
CA SER A 370 -29.93 12.15 -9.71
C SER A 370 -29.45 13.01 -8.54
N LEU A 371 -28.60 12.44 -7.70
CA LEU A 371 -27.99 13.15 -6.58
C LEU A 371 -27.25 14.41 -7.07
N GLY A 372 -27.64 15.57 -6.54
CA GLY A 372 -27.07 16.87 -6.89
C GLY A 372 -27.68 17.54 -8.12
N ASP A 373 -28.73 16.98 -8.73
CA ASP A 373 -29.45 17.63 -9.83
C ASP A 373 -29.96 19.02 -9.44
N ASP A 374 -29.87 19.97 -10.38
CA ASP A 374 -30.44 21.30 -10.20
C ASP A 374 -31.95 21.28 -10.52
N ALA A 375 -32.74 21.25 -9.46
CA ALA A 375 -34.20 21.22 -9.53
C ALA A 375 -34.86 22.61 -9.38
N ALA A 376 -34.08 23.71 -9.36
CA ALA A 376 -34.61 25.05 -9.13
C ALA A 376 -35.58 25.54 -10.22
N GLY A 377 -35.51 24.97 -11.42
CA GLY A 377 -36.39 25.29 -12.55
C GLY A 377 -37.60 24.37 -12.71
N ILE A 378 -37.80 23.41 -11.81
CA ILE A 378 -38.85 22.40 -11.94
C ILE A 378 -40.09 22.81 -11.16
N ASP A 379 -41.21 22.91 -11.85
CA ASP A 379 -42.51 23.20 -11.26
C ASP A 379 -43.07 21.95 -10.58
N GLY A 380 -42.92 21.88 -9.25
CA GLY A 380 -43.41 20.77 -8.44
C GLY A 380 -44.93 20.59 -8.46
N THR A 381 -45.68 21.59 -8.95
CA THR A 381 -47.13 21.46 -9.10
C THR A 381 -47.54 20.49 -10.22
N GLN A 382 -46.64 20.23 -11.18
CA GLN A 382 -46.84 19.26 -12.26
C GLN A 382 -46.76 17.79 -11.78
N LEU A 383 -46.36 17.56 -10.52
CA LEU A 383 -46.35 16.23 -9.90
C LEU A 383 -47.75 15.76 -9.49
N ILE A 384 -48.75 16.63 -9.53
CA ILE A 384 -50.15 16.28 -9.25
C ILE A 384 -50.82 15.88 -10.56
N ASN A 385 -51.25 14.63 -10.66
CA ASN A 385 -51.99 14.13 -11.82
C ASN A 385 -53.47 14.49 -11.72
N GLN A 386 -54.10 14.18 -10.57
CA GLN A 386 -55.51 14.46 -10.34
C GLN A 386 -55.78 14.77 -8.85
N VAL A 387 -56.79 15.59 -8.58
CA VAL A 387 -57.28 15.85 -7.21
C VAL A 387 -58.75 15.44 -7.14
N THR A 388 -59.12 14.72 -6.09
CA THR A 388 -60.51 14.33 -5.81
C THR A 388 -60.96 14.93 -4.49
N ILE A 389 -62.20 15.42 -4.45
CA ILE A 389 -62.90 15.85 -3.22
C ILE A 389 -64.19 15.04 -3.10
N ASN A 390 -64.40 14.42 -1.93
CA ASN A 390 -65.54 13.54 -1.65
C ASN A 390 -65.72 12.44 -2.72
N GLY A 391 -64.61 11.94 -3.27
CA GLY A 391 -64.58 10.89 -4.29
C GLY A 391 -64.85 11.35 -5.73
N THR A 392 -65.02 12.65 -5.97
CA THR A 392 -65.24 13.23 -7.31
C THR A 392 -64.00 13.98 -7.77
N GLU A 393 -63.59 13.78 -9.02
CA GLU A 393 -62.45 14.46 -9.64
C GLU A 393 -62.76 15.95 -9.87
N LEU A 394 -61.85 16.83 -9.44
CA LEU A 394 -61.92 18.25 -9.72
C LEU A 394 -61.20 18.57 -11.01
N THR A 395 -61.85 19.37 -11.87
CA THR A 395 -61.20 19.89 -13.05
C THR A 395 -60.14 20.94 -12.67
N PRO A 396 -58.97 20.98 -13.34
CA PRO A 396 -57.87 21.90 -13.01
C PRO A 396 -58.21 23.39 -13.02
N ASP A 397 -59.29 23.79 -13.71
CA ASP A 397 -59.78 25.15 -13.74
C ASP A 397 -60.48 25.58 -12.45
N LEU A 398 -60.77 24.66 -11.53
CA LEU A 398 -61.47 24.93 -10.27
C LEU A 398 -60.56 25.09 -9.06
N TYR A 399 -59.25 24.86 -9.21
CA TYR A 399 -58.29 24.99 -8.11
C TYR A 399 -56.97 25.66 -8.54
N THR A 400 -56.14 25.98 -7.56
CA THR A 400 -54.77 26.46 -7.72
C THR A 400 -53.84 25.68 -6.81
N VAL A 401 -52.60 25.51 -7.27
CA VAL A 401 -51.55 24.77 -6.55
C VAL A 401 -50.31 25.65 -6.44
N LYS A 402 -49.68 25.64 -5.27
CA LYS A 402 -48.49 26.43 -4.97
C LYS A 402 -47.48 25.57 -4.22
N GLN A 403 -46.29 25.42 -4.79
CA GLN A 403 -45.18 24.74 -4.14
C GLN A 403 -44.71 25.53 -2.90
N LEU A 404 -44.52 24.84 -1.78
CA LEU A 404 -44.13 25.44 -0.49
C LEU A 404 -42.66 25.20 -0.10
N GLY A 405 -42.00 24.22 -0.70
CA GLY A 405 -40.59 23.89 -0.47
C GLY A 405 -39.81 23.72 -1.77
N ASN A 406 -38.51 23.51 -1.69
CA ASN A 406 -37.69 23.14 -2.85
C ASN A 406 -37.44 21.62 -2.84
N PHE A 407 -37.14 21.06 -4.02
CA PHE A 407 -36.59 19.72 -4.08
C PHE A 407 -35.23 19.67 -3.39
N ASP A 408 -35.05 18.71 -2.49
CA ASP A 408 -33.77 18.43 -1.86
C ASP A 408 -33.11 17.25 -2.57
N THR A 409 -32.18 17.56 -3.46
CA THR A 409 -31.39 16.57 -4.20
C THR A 409 -30.05 16.26 -3.53
N THR A 410 -29.86 16.63 -2.26
CA THR A 410 -28.55 16.50 -1.56
C THR A 410 -28.35 15.17 -0.83
N THR A 411 -29.43 14.43 -0.58
CA THR A 411 -29.43 13.04 -0.08
C THR A 411 -30.29 12.15 -0.96
N VAL A 412 -29.92 10.87 -1.09
CA VAL A 412 -30.66 9.88 -1.87
C VAL A 412 -31.88 9.33 -1.12
N GLY A 413 -32.82 8.74 -1.86
CA GLY A 413 -33.99 8.05 -1.33
C GLY A 413 -35.32 8.70 -1.70
N GLN A 414 -36.40 8.11 -1.18
CA GLN A 414 -37.76 8.62 -1.33
C GLN A 414 -37.97 9.84 -0.42
N LYS A 415 -38.47 10.92 -1.01
CA LYS A 415 -38.68 12.21 -0.36
C LYS A 415 -40.05 12.77 -0.68
N GLU A 416 -40.46 13.77 0.10
CA GLU A 416 -41.75 14.44 -0.06
C GLU A 416 -41.59 15.94 -0.27
N LEU A 417 -42.36 16.50 -1.21
CA LEU A 417 -42.47 17.93 -1.48
C LEU A 417 -43.81 18.45 -0.97
N ALA A 418 -43.79 19.49 -0.13
CA ALA A 418 -45.01 20.14 0.35
C ALA A 418 -45.60 21.10 -0.71
N ILE A 419 -46.89 20.94 -1.00
CA ILE A 419 -47.66 21.76 -1.93
C ILE A 419 -48.93 22.25 -1.24
N GLN A 420 -49.24 23.54 -1.38
CA GLN A 420 -50.52 24.13 -1.00
C GLN A 420 -51.52 23.99 -2.15
N PHE A 421 -52.70 23.49 -1.83
CA PHE A 421 -53.85 23.36 -2.71
C PHE A 421 -54.97 24.28 -2.21
N ASP A 422 -55.51 25.11 -3.09
CA ASP A 422 -56.63 26.01 -2.80
C ASP A 422 -57.71 25.90 -3.89
N THR A 423 -58.98 25.74 -3.54
CA THR A 423 -60.08 25.84 -4.52
C THR A 423 -60.38 27.31 -4.83
N LYS A 424 -60.73 27.62 -6.08
CA LYS A 424 -60.94 29.01 -6.53
C LYS A 424 -62.17 29.67 -5.93
N ASP A 425 -63.14 28.88 -5.47
CA ASP A 425 -64.32 29.35 -4.73
C ASP A 425 -64.01 29.71 -3.26
N GLY A 426 -62.79 29.44 -2.78
CA GLY A 426 -62.33 29.72 -1.42
C GLY A 426 -62.89 28.78 -0.36
N VAL A 427 -63.54 27.68 -0.75
CA VAL A 427 -64.11 26.70 0.17
C VAL A 427 -63.04 25.81 0.81
N VAL A 428 -61.95 25.52 0.08
CA VAL A 428 -60.91 24.58 0.51
C VAL A 428 -59.52 25.20 0.40
N SER A 429 -58.74 25.08 1.47
CA SER A 429 -57.30 25.39 1.50
C SER A 429 -56.58 24.34 2.33
N LYS A 430 -55.64 23.60 1.74
CA LYS A 430 -54.93 22.48 2.42
C LYS A 430 -53.51 22.29 1.89
N VAL A 431 -52.60 21.92 2.79
CA VAL A 431 -51.24 21.48 2.43
C VAL A 431 -51.24 19.95 2.26
N ILE A 432 -50.68 19.50 1.14
CA ILE A 432 -50.49 18.09 0.78
C ILE A 432 -49.00 17.82 0.50
N THR A 433 -48.57 16.57 0.60
CA THR A 433 -47.21 16.15 0.23
C THR A 433 -47.24 15.27 -1.01
N VAL A 434 -46.27 15.47 -1.91
CA VAL A 434 -46.10 14.66 -3.12
C VAL A 434 -44.74 13.96 -3.12
N PRO A 435 -44.64 12.66 -3.44
CA PRO A 435 -43.39 11.91 -3.39
C PRO A 435 -42.50 12.18 -4.62
N TYR A 436 -41.18 12.16 -4.41
CA TYR A 436 -40.15 12.13 -5.45
C TYR A 436 -38.95 11.28 -4.99
N GLU A 437 -38.15 10.77 -5.92
CA GLU A 437 -37.01 9.91 -5.62
C GLU A 437 -35.70 10.56 -6.07
N VAL A 438 -34.69 10.52 -5.20
CA VAL A 438 -33.31 10.90 -5.55
C VAL A 438 -32.46 9.64 -5.62
N LYS A 439 -31.93 9.35 -6.79
CA LYS A 439 -31.08 8.21 -7.12
C LYS A 439 -29.60 8.59 -7.08
N TRP A 440 -28.73 7.63 -6.85
CA TRP A 440 -27.28 7.85 -6.84
C TRP A 440 -26.77 8.30 -8.20
N GLY A 441 -27.28 7.73 -9.29
CA GLY A 441 -26.69 7.92 -10.61
C GLY A 441 -25.23 7.47 -10.62
N ARG A 442 -24.36 8.21 -11.31
CA ARG A 442 -22.91 7.96 -11.33
C ARG A 442 -22.17 8.84 -10.33
N THR A 443 -22.06 8.38 -9.09
CA THR A 443 -21.42 9.11 -7.99
C THR A 443 -20.30 8.32 -7.33
N ILE A 444 -19.21 9.00 -6.99
CA ILE A 444 -18.15 8.43 -6.16
C ILE A 444 -18.57 8.59 -4.70
N VAL A 445 -18.60 7.48 -3.96
CA VAL A 445 -19.04 7.44 -2.57
C VAL A 445 -17.87 7.02 -1.68
N MET A 446 -17.53 7.89 -0.74
CA MET A 446 -16.65 7.62 0.38
C MET A 446 -17.50 7.38 1.63
N LYS A 447 -17.31 6.25 2.30
CA LYS A 447 -18.02 5.95 3.56
C LYS A 447 -17.16 6.26 4.78
N SER A 448 -17.80 6.64 5.89
CA SER A 448 -17.17 6.78 7.20
C SER A 448 -16.88 5.41 7.83
N SER A 449 -16.15 5.38 8.94
CA SER A 449 -15.87 4.17 9.71
C SER A 449 -17.14 3.49 10.25
N THR A 450 -18.26 4.22 10.35
CA THR A 450 -19.57 3.74 10.80
C THR A 450 -20.51 3.41 9.65
N GLY A 451 -20.09 3.59 8.39
CA GLY A 451 -20.87 3.29 7.19
C GLY A 451 -21.76 4.43 6.68
N GLY A 452 -21.72 5.61 7.34
CA GLY A 452 -22.34 6.84 6.85
C GLY A 452 -21.51 7.51 5.75
N SER A 453 -21.90 8.72 5.33
CA SER A 453 -21.17 9.47 4.31
C SER A 453 -19.87 10.10 4.85
N ALA A 454 -18.75 9.88 4.15
CA ALA A 454 -17.48 10.59 4.36
C ALA A 454 -17.12 11.55 3.23
N GLY A 455 -17.87 11.49 2.13
CA GLY A 455 -17.78 12.39 0.99
C GLY A 455 -18.45 11.74 -0.21
N VAL A 456 -19.48 12.37 -0.76
CA VAL A 456 -20.19 11.86 -1.91
C VAL A 456 -20.08 12.85 -3.04
N PHE A 457 -19.54 12.42 -4.17
CA PHE A 457 -19.18 13.30 -5.27
C PHE A 457 -19.98 12.97 -6.53
N SER A 458 -20.70 13.97 -7.04
CA SER A 458 -21.44 13.89 -8.31
C SER A 458 -20.82 14.80 -9.36
N LEU A 459 -21.07 14.50 -10.63
CA LEU A 459 -20.66 15.36 -11.75
C LEU A 459 -21.85 16.24 -12.16
N GLN A 460 -21.78 17.54 -11.86
CA GLN A 460 -22.74 18.51 -12.35
C GLN A 460 -22.26 19.13 -13.66
N THR A 461 -23.08 19.03 -14.71
CA THR A 461 -22.75 19.59 -16.02
C THR A 461 -23.71 20.71 -16.39
N THR A 462 -23.17 21.89 -16.66
CA THR A 462 -23.90 22.96 -17.35
C THR A 462 -23.45 23.03 -18.81
N ASN A 463 -24.13 23.82 -19.65
CA ASN A 463 -23.80 23.95 -21.09
C ASN A 463 -22.33 24.33 -21.38
N THR A 464 -21.60 24.89 -20.42
CA THR A 464 -20.21 25.37 -20.62
C THR A 464 -19.20 24.94 -19.57
N THR A 465 -19.63 24.39 -18.42
CA THR A 465 -18.72 24.01 -17.32
C THR A 465 -19.16 22.70 -16.67
N ARG A 466 -18.18 21.85 -16.35
CA ARG A 466 -18.38 20.62 -15.56
C ARG A 466 -17.75 20.80 -14.19
N GLN A 467 -18.48 20.43 -13.16
CA GLN A 467 -18.06 20.57 -11.78
C GLN A 467 -18.24 19.25 -11.04
N LEU A 468 -17.18 18.81 -10.37
CA LEU A 468 -17.25 17.80 -9.34
C LEU A 468 -17.79 18.48 -8.08
N LYS A 469 -18.96 18.07 -7.59
CA LYS A 469 -19.59 18.63 -6.39
C LYS A 469 -19.69 17.60 -5.30
N ILE A 470 -19.54 18.05 -4.05
CA ILE A 470 -19.75 17.21 -2.87
C ILE A 470 -21.17 17.37 -2.34
N HIS A 471 -21.76 16.26 -1.90
CA HIS A 471 -23.12 16.16 -1.36
C HIS A 471 -23.14 15.37 -0.05
N HIS A 472 -24.28 15.41 0.62
CA HIS A 472 -24.52 14.65 1.84
C HIS A 472 -24.68 13.16 1.52
N GLY A 473 -25.41 12.79 0.47
CA GLY A 473 -25.51 11.41 -0.01
C GLY A 473 -26.42 10.55 0.88
N PHE A 474 -25.86 9.75 1.78
CA PHE A 474 -26.65 9.06 2.81
C PHE A 474 -27.26 10.05 3.79
N ASP A 475 -28.46 9.73 4.30
CA ASP A 475 -29.09 10.46 5.42
C ASP A 475 -28.42 10.08 6.77
N SER A 476 -27.12 10.38 6.89
CA SER A 476 -26.32 10.16 8.09
C SER A 476 -26.02 11.48 8.82
N PRO A 477 -25.70 11.50 10.12
CA PRO A 477 -25.37 12.75 10.81
C PRO A 477 -24.18 13.49 10.14
N LEU A 478 -24.33 14.80 9.90
CA LEU A 478 -23.29 15.63 9.26
C LEU A 478 -22.10 15.92 10.21
N ASP A 479 -22.33 15.84 11.52
CA ASP A 479 -21.39 16.16 12.60
C ASP A 479 -20.69 14.92 13.18
N GLU A 480 -20.92 13.74 12.60
CA GLU A 480 -20.21 12.51 12.96
C GLU A 480 -18.78 12.52 12.41
N ARG A 481 -17.83 11.99 13.20
CA ARG A 481 -16.43 11.84 12.78
C ARG A 481 -16.30 10.77 11.70
N LEU A 482 -15.44 11.04 10.72
CA LEU A 482 -15.24 10.13 9.60
C LEU A 482 -14.43 8.87 9.96
N GLY A 483 -13.43 9.00 10.81
CA GLY A 483 -12.52 7.92 11.22
C GLY A 483 -12.27 7.88 12.73
N ASN A 484 -11.61 6.81 13.17
CA ASN A 484 -11.37 6.55 14.60
C ASN A 484 -10.09 7.23 15.14
N ASP A 485 -9.20 7.70 14.25
CA ASP A 485 -7.91 8.32 14.59
C ASP A 485 -7.72 9.70 13.91
N GLN A 486 -6.65 10.40 14.25
CA GLN A 486 -6.28 11.71 13.70
C GLN A 486 -5.56 11.66 12.35
N ASP A 487 -5.13 10.47 11.94
CA ASP A 487 -4.39 10.23 10.70
C ASP A 487 -5.25 10.48 9.45
N LEU A 488 -4.60 10.49 8.28
CA LEU A 488 -5.26 10.63 6.98
C LEU A 488 -6.32 9.54 6.81
N TYR A 489 -7.56 9.94 6.55
CA TYR A 489 -8.66 9.02 6.30
C TYR A 489 -8.75 8.72 4.81
N TYR A 490 -8.92 9.74 3.97
CA TYR A 490 -8.72 9.63 2.53
C TYR A 490 -8.14 10.93 1.95
N SER A 491 -7.63 10.87 0.73
CA SER A 491 -7.38 12.03 -0.10
C SER A 491 -8.03 11.87 -1.48
N ILE A 492 -8.36 13.01 -2.08
CA ILE A 492 -8.93 13.11 -3.42
C ILE A 492 -8.07 14.06 -4.25
N GLU A 493 -7.63 13.58 -5.42
CA GLU A 493 -6.85 14.34 -6.38
C GLU A 493 -7.57 14.36 -7.73
N VAL A 494 -7.61 15.52 -8.39
CA VAL A 494 -8.06 15.65 -9.78
C VAL A 494 -6.82 15.85 -10.65
N LEU A 495 -6.57 14.95 -11.57
CA LEU A 495 -5.41 14.93 -12.46
C LEU A 495 -5.84 15.30 -13.88
N ARG A 496 -5.08 16.18 -14.53
CA ARG A 496 -5.20 16.46 -15.97
C ARG A 496 -3.90 16.06 -16.65
N GLY A 497 -3.91 14.92 -17.32
CA GLY A 497 -2.67 14.20 -17.64
C GLY A 497 -1.92 13.89 -16.34
N GLU A 498 -0.65 14.28 -16.27
CA GLU A 498 0.20 14.06 -15.07
C GLU A 498 0.14 15.19 -14.04
N ARG A 499 -0.63 16.26 -14.30
CA ARG A 499 -0.68 17.45 -13.42
C ARG A 499 -1.87 17.41 -12.48
N VAL A 500 -1.60 17.46 -11.18
CA VAL A 500 -2.60 17.69 -10.12
C VAL A 500 -3.23 19.07 -10.29
N GLN A 501 -4.53 19.12 -10.58
CA GLN A 501 -5.35 20.34 -10.68
C GLN A 501 -5.98 20.71 -9.35
N TYR A 502 -6.35 19.70 -8.58
CA TYR A 502 -6.92 19.83 -7.24
C TYR A 502 -6.44 18.66 -6.39
N SER A 503 -6.19 18.91 -5.11
CA SER A 503 -5.89 17.88 -4.13
C SER A 503 -6.44 18.32 -2.78
N GLN A 504 -7.05 17.37 -2.07
CA GLN A 504 -7.51 17.56 -0.70
C GLN A 504 -7.22 16.31 0.12
N GLU A 505 -6.65 16.51 1.30
CA GLU A 505 -6.48 15.49 2.32
C GLU A 505 -7.56 15.64 3.38
N VAL A 506 -8.18 14.53 3.76
CA VAL A 506 -9.27 14.47 4.73
C VAL A 506 -8.82 13.63 5.92
N PRO A 507 -8.51 14.23 7.08
CA PRO A 507 -8.14 13.51 8.29
C PRO A 507 -9.34 12.84 8.96
N GLY A 508 -9.15 11.72 9.67
CA GLY A 508 -10.26 10.96 10.29
C GLY A 508 -11.03 11.72 11.39
N ARG A 509 -10.38 12.70 12.04
CA ARG A 509 -11.00 13.48 13.14
C ARG A 509 -12.09 14.47 12.69
N VAL A 510 -12.17 14.78 11.39
CA VAL A 510 -13.11 15.77 10.86
C VAL A 510 -14.49 15.15 10.66
N THR A 511 -15.49 15.98 10.43
CA THR A 511 -16.87 15.58 10.15
C THR A 511 -17.19 15.71 8.66
N LEU A 512 -18.27 15.08 8.18
CA LEU A 512 -18.72 15.28 6.80
C LEU A 512 -19.02 16.77 6.53
N GLN A 513 -19.58 17.48 7.52
CA GLN A 513 -19.82 18.92 7.43
C GLN A 513 -18.52 19.71 7.17
N ASP A 514 -17.42 19.34 7.84
CA ASP A 514 -16.11 19.98 7.64
C ASP A 514 -15.57 19.72 6.23
N VAL A 515 -15.74 18.50 5.70
CA VAL A 515 -15.32 18.16 4.34
C VAL A 515 -16.14 18.95 3.33
N ILE A 516 -17.46 18.98 3.45
CA ILE A 516 -18.35 19.75 2.57
C ILE A 516 -17.95 21.24 2.57
N ASN A 517 -17.69 21.82 3.74
CA ASN A 517 -17.32 23.23 3.87
C ASN A 517 -15.94 23.56 3.29
N SER A 518 -15.03 22.59 3.24
CA SER A 518 -13.65 22.78 2.77
C SER A 518 -13.40 22.29 1.33
N PHE A 519 -14.35 21.57 0.73
CA PHE A 519 -14.22 21.06 -0.64
C PHE A 519 -14.31 22.20 -1.69
N GLY A 520 -13.46 22.12 -2.71
CA GLY A 520 -13.37 23.14 -3.77
C GLY A 520 -12.57 24.39 -3.39
N THR A 521 -12.76 25.47 -4.14
CA THR A 521 -12.10 26.77 -3.91
C THR A 521 -13.09 27.83 -3.44
N ASN A 522 -12.74 28.64 -2.43
CA ASN A 522 -13.53 29.77 -1.94
C ASN A 522 -14.96 29.44 -1.49
N GLY A 523 -15.18 28.27 -0.87
CA GLY A 523 -16.48 27.88 -0.33
C GLY A 523 -17.54 27.52 -1.39
N THR A 524 -17.11 27.22 -2.61
CA THR A 524 -18.01 26.83 -3.72
C THR A 524 -18.52 25.39 -3.64
N GLN A 525 -17.94 24.56 -2.76
CA GLN A 525 -18.28 23.13 -2.61
C GLN A 525 -18.19 22.35 -3.94
N ALA A 526 -17.34 22.84 -4.85
CA ALA A 526 -17.22 22.36 -6.21
C ALA A 526 -15.80 22.53 -6.75
N VAL A 527 -15.35 21.60 -7.59
CA VAL A 527 -14.08 21.64 -8.32
C VAL A 527 -14.38 21.58 -9.82
N THR A 528 -13.79 22.48 -10.62
CA THR A 528 -13.98 22.44 -12.08
C THR A 528 -13.17 21.31 -12.69
N VAL A 529 -13.83 20.45 -13.47
CA VAL A 529 -13.22 19.29 -14.15
C VAL A 529 -13.46 19.35 -15.66
N GLN A 530 -12.67 18.62 -16.43
CA GLN A 530 -12.80 18.44 -17.88
C GLN A 530 -13.04 16.97 -18.21
N LEU A 531 -13.49 16.70 -19.45
CA LEU A 531 -13.50 15.33 -19.95
C LEU A 531 -12.06 14.78 -19.91
N ASP A 532 -11.93 13.50 -19.56
CA ASP A 532 -10.66 12.79 -19.41
C ASP A 532 -9.78 13.23 -18.23
N ASP A 533 -10.23 14.17 -17.38
CA ASP A 533 -9.62 14.37 -16.07
C ASP A 533 -9.80 13.07 -15.24
N VAL A 534 -8.80 12.71 -14.43
CA VAL A 534 -8.80 11.50 -13.60
C VAL A 534 -8.95 11.89 -12.14
N ILE A 535 -9.97 11.38 -11.47
CA ILE A 535 -10.16 11.48 -10.03
C ILE A 535 -9.45 10.29 -9.40
N LYS A 536 -8.35 10.57 -8.70
CA LYS A 536 -7.60 9.59 -7.93
C LYS A 536 -7.99 9.73 -6.46
N ILE A 537 -8.41 8.63 -5.87
CA ILE A 537 -8.71 8.50 -4.45
C ILE A 537 -7.61 7.65 -3.81
N TYR A 538 -7.14 8.07 -2.63
CA TYR A 538 -6.33 7.25 -1.74
C TYR A 538 -7.03 7.14 -0.39
N HIS A 539 -7.33 5.92 0.06
CA HIS A 539 -8.11 5.64 1.26
C HIS A 539 -7.41 4.55 2.12
N PRO A 540 -6.36 4.91 2.90
CA PRO A 540 -5.58 3.95 3.69
C PRO A 540 -6.32 3.32 4.88
N GLN A 541 -7.42 3.94 5.34
CA GLN A 541 -8.23 3.45 6.46
C GLN A 541 -9.57 2.84 6.01
N LYS A 542 -9.61 2.27 4.79
CA LYS A 542 -10.87 1.80 4.21
C LYS A 542 -11.53 0.67 5.02
N SER A 543 -12.84 0.79 5.20
CA SER A 543 -13.73 -0.34 5.50
C SER A 543 -14.21 -1.00 4.18
N PRO A 544 -14.81 -2.20 4.22
CA PRO A 544 -15.43 -2.81 3.04
C PRO A 544 -16.48 -1.86 2.42
N GLY A 545 -16.34 -1.55 1.13
CA GLY A 545 -17.26 -0.65 0.41
C GLY A 545 -17.05 0.85 0.64
N SER A 546 -15.88 1.28 1.17
CA SER A 546 -15.67 2.68 1.60
C SER A 546 -15.06 3.61 0.56
N SER A 547 -14.80 3.11 -0.64
CA SER A 547 -14.52 3.92 -1.84
C SER A 547 -15.10 3.21 -3.05
N VAL A 548 -16.37 3.48 -3.32
CA VAL A 548 -17.14 2.81 -4.38
C VAL A 548 -17.66 3.82 -5.39
N LEU A 549 -17.88 3.35 -6.60
CA LEU A 549 -18.64 4.08 -7.61
C LEU A 549 -20.02 3.46 -7.68
N MET A 550 -21.05 4.29 -7.59
CA MET A 550 -22.42 3.86 -7.85
C MET A 550 -22.63 3.74 -9.36
N VAL A 551 -23.02 2.55 -9.82
CA VAL A 551 -23.37 2.27 -11.21
C VAL A 551 -24.73 1.60 -11.22
N ASP A 552 -25.69 2.20 -11.91
CA ASP A 552 -27.08 1.71 -11.97
C ASP A 552 -27.67 1.41 -10.58
N GLU A 553 -27.40 2.30 -9.61
CA GLU A 553 -27.83 2.20 -8.20
C GLU A 553 -27.20 1.05 -7.39
N LEU A 554 -26.18 0.37 -7.92
CA LEU A 554 -25.41 -0.65 -7.22
C LEU A 554 -24.03 -0.13 -6.80
N GLU A 555 -23.60 -0.54 -5.61
CA GLU A 555 -22.25 -0.27 -5.11
C GLU A 555 -21.24 -1.19 -5.80
N GLU A 556 -20.30 -0.61 -6.54
CA GLU A 556 -19.21 -1.33 -7.19
C GLU A 556 -17.85 -0.84 -6.65
N ASP A 557 -17.04 -1.77 -6.13
CA ASP A 557 -15.69 -1.49 -5.61
C ASP A 557 -14.64 -1.73 -6.70
N PHE A 558 -14.09 -0.62 -7.23
CA PHE A 558 -13.04 -0.64 -8.25
C PHE A 558 -11.63 -0.44 -7.68
N THR A 559 -11.44 -0.68 -6.38
CA THR A 559 -10.11 -0.61 -5.73
C THR A 559 -9.25 -1.84 -6.00
N TYR A 560 -9.84 -2.99 -6.38
CA TYR A 560 -9.14 -4.28 -6.47
C TYR A 560 -8.39 -4.64 -5.18
N GLY A 561 -8.96 -4.25 -4.03
CA GLY A 561 -8.36 -4.46 -2.73
C GLY A 561 -7.18 -3.53 -2.40
N SER A 562 -6.81 -2.60 -3.29
CA SER A 562 -5.84 -1.52 -3.06
C SER A 562 -6.43 -0.41 -2.17
N ASP A 563 -5.57 0.47 -1.66
CA ASP A 563 -5.98 1.74 -1.03
C ASP A 563 -6.31 2.81 -2.07
N TYR A 564 -6.07 2.55 -3.36
CA TYR A 564 -6.32 3.50 -4.44
C TYR A 564 -7.52 3.10 -5.30
N ALA A 565 -8.27 4.11 -5.74
CA ALA A 565 -9.27 4.02 -6.80
C ALA A 565 -9.10 5.17 -7.79
N TYR A 566 -9.37 4.89 -9.06
CA TYR A 566 -9.19 5.84 -10.15
C TYR A 566 -10.47 5.89 -10.99
N TYR A 567 -10.96 7.10 -11.23
CA TYR A 567 -12.18 7.34 -11.98
C TYR A 567 -11.94 8.38 -13.06
N LYS A 568 -12.26 8.07 -14.30
CA LYS A 568 -12.17 9.00 -15.43
C LYS A 568 -13.46 9.80 -15.54
N VAL A 569 -13.35 11.12 -15.71
CA VAL A 569 -14.49 12.00 -15.95
C VAL A 569 -14.95 11.84 -17.40
N THR A 570 -16.22 11.47 -17.58
CA THR A 570 -16.85 11.26 -18.88
C THR A 570 -18.03 12.22 -19.09
N THR A 571 -18.66 12.15 -20.26
CA THR A 571 -19.86 12.94 -20.57
C THR A 571 -21.04 12.60 -19.66
N TYR A 572 -21.11 11.37 -19.16
CA TYR A 572 -22.25 10.83 -18.43
C TYR A 572 -21.99 10.62 -16.92
N GLY A 573 -20.88 11.13 -16.40
CA GLY A 573 -20.45 10.92 -15.01
C GLY A 573 -19.06 10.29 -14.94
N PHE A 574 -18.85 9.37 -14.01
CA PHE A 574 -17.56 8.70 -13.80
C PHE A 574 -17.53 7.29 -14.41
N GLU A 575 -16.36 6.91 -14.91
CA GLU A 575 -16.05 5.55 -15.36
C GLU A 575 -14.83 5.05 -14.57
N ALA A 576 -14.90 3.84 -14.03
CA ALA A 576 -13.75 3.24 -13.35
C ALA A 576 -12.58 3.10 -14.33
N MET A 577 -11.39 3.50 -13.89
CA MET A 577 -10.17 3.46 -14.70
C MET A 577 -9.02 2.80 -13.92
N PRO A 578 -9.15 1.51 -13.57
CA PRO A 578 -8.10 0.79 -12.86
C PRO A 578 -6.77 0.84 -13.61
N VAL A 579 -5.70 1.20 -12.90
CA VAL A 579 -4.36 1.35 -13.46
C VAL A 579 -3.65 0.00 -13.37
N MET A 580 -3.38 -0.62 -14.53
CA MET A 580 -2.66 -1.89 -14.62
C MET A 580 -1.17 -1.67 -14.87
N GLU A 581 -0.35 -2.34 -14.07
CA GLU A 581 1.10 -2.46 -14.29
C GLU A 581 1.49 -3.94 -14.36
N VAL A 582 2.30 -4.29 -15.35
CA VAL A 582 2.80 -5.65 -15.55
C VAL A 582 4.30 -5.64 -15.27
N HIS A 583 4.73 -6.44 -14.30
CA HIS A 583 6.13 -6.58 -13.94
C HIS A 583 6.72 -7.80 -14.65
N THR A 584 7.81 -7.60 -15.39
CA THR A 584 8.51 -8.66 -16.12
C THR A 584 9.32 -9.56 -15.19
N ALA A 585 9.38 -10.86 -15.51
CA ALA A 585 10.27 -11.82 -14.86
C ALA A 585 11.73 -11.74 -15.38
N ASN A 586 12.00 -10.99 -16.45
CA ASN A 586 13.30 -10.92 -17.14
C ASN A 586 13.87 -12.32 -17.45
N LYS A 587 13.03 -13.21 -18.01
CA LYS A 587 13.39 -14.60 -18.30
C LYS A 587 14.60 -14.66 -19.25
N ALA A 588 15.51 -15.60 -19.00
CA ALA A 588 16.60 -15.93 -19.89
C ALA A 588 16.34 -17.26 -20.61
N PHE A 589 16.60 -17.30 -21.91
CA PHE A 589 16.60 -18.49 -22.77
C PHE A 589 18.01 -18.75 -23.30
N TYR A 590 18.28 -19.97 -23.74
CA TYR A 590 19.51 -20.29 -24.46
C TYR A 590 19.33 -20.19 -25.98
N LEU A 591 20.42 -19.92 -26.69
CA LEU A 591 20.46 -19.87 -28.14
C LEU A 591 19.93 -21.19 -28.71
N ALA A 592 19.04 -21.12 -29.70
CA ALA A 592 18.32 -22.23 -30.30
C ALA A 592 17.37 -23.01 -29.38
N GLN A 593 17.06 -22.50 -28.18
CA GLN A 593 16.08 -23.11 -27.29
C GLN A 593 14.68 -23.11 -27.93
N ASP A 594 14.00 -24.27 -27.95
CA ASP A 594 12.58 -24.33 -28.29
C ASP A 594 11.75 -23.64 -27.18
N VAL A 595 11.02 -22.60 -27.59
CA VAL A 595 10.20 -21.74 -26.74
C VAL A 595 8.71 -21.80 -27.12
N THR A 596 8.33 -22.73 -27.99
CA THR A 596 6.94 -22.91 -28.43
C THR A 596 6.03 -23.38 -27.30
N THR A 597 6.57 -24.12 -26.32
CA THR A 597 5.86 -24.66 -25.16
C THR A 597 5.94 -23.78 -23.92
N VAL A 598 6.74 -22.70 -23.94
CA VAL A 598 6.89 -21.79 -22.79
C VAL A 598 5.56 -21.10 -22.52
N ALA A 599 5.05 -21.28 -21.30
CA ALA A 599 3.82 -20.65 -20.86
C ALA A 599 4.00 -19.12 -20.78
N ASP A 600 3.04 -18.36 -21.33
CA ASP A 600 3.08 -16.90 -21.33
C ASP A 600 3.21 -16.29 -19.93
N ALA A 601 2.66 -16.98 -18.92
CA ALA A 601 2.75 -16.58 -17.51
C ALA A 601 4.19 -16.58 -16.98
N GLU A 602 5.11 -17.39 -17.52
CA GLU A 602 6.50 -17.42 -17.05
C GLU A 602 7.32 -16.16 -17.40
N LEU A 603 6.80 -15.32 -18.30
CA LEU A 603 7.42 -14.05 -18.69
C LEU A 603 7.05 -12.89 -17.74
N ILE A 604 6.05 -13.09 -16.88
CA ILE A 604 5.50 -12.10 -15.98
C ILE A 604 5.78 -12.53 -14.53
N ASP A 605 6.38 -11.63 -13.74
CA ASP A 605 6.58 -11.84 -12.29
C ASP A 605 5.26 -11.65 -11.54
N ARG A 606 4.59 -10.51 -11.80
CA ARG A 606 3.28 -10.18 -11.25
C ARG A 606 2.57 -9.12 -12.06
N VAL A 607 1.24 -9.10 -11.99
CA VAL A 607 0.40 -8.01 -12.46
C VAL A 607 -0.15 -7.28 -11.25
N THR A 608 -0.14 -5.94 -11.29
CA THR A 608 -0.76 -5.12 -10.26
C THR A 608 -1.87 -4.26 -10.85
N ILE A 609 -2.93 -4.06 -10.08
CA ILE A 609 -4.00 -3.11 -10.36
C ILE A 609 -4.05 -2.12 -9.21
N ASN A 610 -4.02 -0.83 -9.53
CA ASN A 610 -3.98 0.27 -8.57
C ASN A 610 -2.83 0.09 -7.54
N GLY A 611 -1.71 -0.50 -7.97
CA GLY A 611 -0.54 -0.77 -7.13
C GLY A 611 -0.60 -2.03 -6.25
N LYS A 612 -1.68 -2.84 -6.32
CA LYS A 612 -1.80 -4.10 -5.58
C LYS A 612 -1.72 -5.30 -6.51
N THR A 613 -0.98 -6.33 -6.11
CA THR A 613 -0.91 -7.61 -6.84
C THR A 613 -2.28 -8.27 -6.95
N VAL A 614 -2.66 -8.65 -8.17
CA VAL A 614 -3.89 -9.39 -8.46
C VAL A 614 -3.58 -10.87 -8.74
N ASP A 615 -4.57 -11.73 -8.51
CA ASP A 615 -4.42 -13.17 -8.74
C ASP A 615 -4.28 -13.47 -10.25
N PRO A 616 -3.39 -14.40 -10.67
CA PRO A 616 -3.31 -14.88 -12.04
C PRO A 616 -4.64 -15.32 -12.68
N GLU A 617 -5.63 -15.76 -11.88
CA GLU A 617 -6.96 -16.12 -12.37
C GLU A 617 -7.84 -14.92 -12.75
N GLU A 618 -7.48 -13.70 -12.35
CA GLU A 618 -8.26 -12.48 -12.60
C GLU A 618 -7.92 -11.79 -13.93
N TYR A 619 -6.89 -12.25 -14.64
CA TYR A 619 -6.47 -11.69 -15.92
C TYR A 619 -6.12 -12.76 -16.96
N THR A 620 -6.05 -12.33 -18.21
CA THR A 620 -5.61 -13.13 -19.36
C THR A 620 -4.39 -12.50 -20.00
N ILE A 621 -3.50 -13.35 -20.49
CA ILE A 621 -2.29 -12.96 -21.23
C ILE A 621 -2.45 -13.43 -22.67
N GLU A 622 -2.16 -12.55 -23.63
CA GLU A 622 -2.16 -12.86 -25.05
C GLU A 622 -0.82 -12.45 -25.66
N ARG A 623 -0.04 -13.43 -26.12
CA ARG A 623 1.19 -13.22 -26.87
C ARG A 623 0.88 -12.63 -28.26
N ARG A 624 1.56 -11.54 -28.61
CA ARG A 624 1.36 -10.79 -29.87
C ARG A 624 2.54 -10.91 -30.84
N SER A 625 3.72 -11.30 -30.38
CA SER A 625 4.88 -11.62 -31.21
C SER A 625 5.53 -12.94 -30.76
N GLU A 626 6.23 -13.59 -31.68
CA GLU A 626 7.00 -14.81 -31.37
C GLU A 626 8.24 -14.47 -30.52
N ILE A 627 8.72 -15.44 -29.75
CA ILE A 627 10.01 -15.38 -29.05
C ILE A 627 11.06 -15.93 -30.01
N ASP A 628 12.11 -15.16 -30.28
CA ASP A 628 13.17 -15.51 -31.21
C ASP A 628 14.45 -15.85 -30.45
N THR A 629 14.75 -17.14 -30.38
CA THR A 629 15.98 -17.69 -29.77
C THR A 629 17.08 -17.96 -30.78
N THR A 630 16.96 -17.53 -32.05
CA THR A 630 17.95 -17.82 -33.11
C THR A 630 19.21 -16.97 -33.05
N THR A 631 19.20 -15.93 -32.21
CA THR A 631 20.34 -15.04 -31.93
C THR A 631 20.37 -14.63 -30.46
N VAL A 632 21.57 -14.45 -29.91
CA VAL A 632 21.80 -13.96 -28.55
C VAL A 632 21.53 -12.47 -28.42
N GLY A 633 21.21 -12.02 -27.21
CA GLY A 633 21.03 -10.60 -26.89
C GLY A 633 19.78 -10.31 -26.06
N ASN A 634 19.60 -9.03 -25.72
CA ASN A 634 18.38 -8.54 -25.08
C ASN A 634 17.32 -8.32 -26.16
N LYS A 635 16.16 -8.93 -25.98
CA LYS A 635 15.05 -8.90 -26.92
C LYS A 635 13.75 -8.60 -26.19
N ASN A 636 12.71 -8.28 -26.97
CA ASN A 636 11.39 -7.99 -26.45
C ASN A 636 10.35 -8.92 -27.07
N VAL A 637 9.35 -9.31 -26.27
CA VAL A 637 8.14 -9.99 -26.74
C VAL A 637 6.93 -9.09 -26.49
N ALA A 638 6.15 -8.84 -27.54
CA ALA A 638 4.93 -8.05 -27.44
C ALA A 638 3.83 -8.90 -26.80
N MET A 639 3.23 -8.38 -25.72
CA MET A 639 2.14 -9.03 -24.99
C MET A 639 0.98 -8.06 -24.74
N ARG A 640 -0.22 -8.62 -24.62
CA ARG A 640 -1.40 -7.93 -24.11
C ARG A 640 -1.88 -8.63 -22.84
N VAL A 641 -2.00 -7.87 -21.76
CA VAL A 641 -2.60 -8.33 -20.51
C VAL A 641 -3.95 -7.64 -20.36
N LYS A 642 -4.98 -8.39 -19.98
CA LYS A 642 -6.35 -7.88 -19.83
C LYS A 642 -7.01 -8.47 -18.61
N MET A 643 -7.62 -7.63 -17.75
CA MET A 643 -8.46 -8.11 -16.65
C MET A 643 -9.71 -8.80 -17.21
N ASN A 644 -10.17 -9.85 -16.52
CA ASN A 644 -11.31 -10.66 -16.95
C ASN A 644 -12.64 -9.87 -16.90
N ASP A 645 -12.74 -8.86 -16.05
CA ASP A 645 -13.86 -7.91 -16.00
C ASP A 645 -13.91 -6.93 -17.20
N GLY A 646 -12.82 -6.85 -17.98
CA GLY A 646 -12.71 -5.97 -19.14
C GLY A 646 -12.40 -4.50 -18.85
N LEU A 647 -12.19 -4.11 -17.59
CA LEU A 647 -12.01 -2.71 -17.18
C LEU A 647 -10.58 -2.19 -17.37
N SER A 648 -9.59 -3.07 -17.42
CA SER A 648 -8.20 -2.69 -17.69
C SER A 648 -7.53 -3.62 -18.70
N SER A 649 -6.75 -3.02 -19.59
CA SER A 649 -5.89 -3.75 -20.51
C SER A 649 -4.67 -2.92 -20.86
N VAL A 650 -3.52 -3.57 -20.92
CA VAL A 650 -2.25 -2.95 -21.32
C VAL A 650 -1.60 -3.77 -22.41
N GLN A 651 -0.99 -3.08 -23.36
CA GLN A 651 -0.09 -3.66 -24.36
C GLN A 651 1.32 -3.19 -24.05
N LEU A 652 2.24 -4.13 -23.93
CA LEU A 652 3.62 -3.84 -23.57
C LEU A 652 4.60 -4.79 -24.25
N GLU A 653 5.84 -4.34 -24.33
CA GLU A 653 6.98 -5.14 -24.72
C GLU A 653 7.70 -5.63 -23.47
N LEU A 654 7.66 -6.95 -23.23
CA LEU A 654 8.38 -7.57 -22.12
C LEU A 654 9.79 -7.94 -22.55
N PRO A 655 10.83 -7.49 -21.82
CA PRO A 655 12.20 -7.87 -22.12
C PRO A 655 12.49 -9.32 -21.71
N TYR A 656 13.23 -10.03 -22.56
CA TYR A 656 13.86 -11.33 -22.28
C TYR A 656 15.30 -11.32 -22.81
N GLN A 657 16.12 -12.25 -22.32
CA GLN A 657 17.51 -12.36 -22.75
C GLN A 657 17.76 -13.73 -23.38
N VAL A 658 18.41 -13.77 -24.55
CA VAL A 658 18.93 -15.01 -25.13
C VAL A 658 20.44 -15.06 -24.87
N LYS A 659 20.90 -16.13 -24.21
CA LYS A 659 22.29 -16.37 -23.86
C LYS A 659 22.89 -17.48 -24.71
N TRP A 660 24.22 -17.58 -24.73
CA TRP A 660 24.92 -18.56 -25.56
C TRP A 660 24.64 -20.02 -25.17
N GLY A 661 24.37 -20.34 -23.90
CA GLY A 661 24.29 -21.76 -23.49
C GLY A 661 25.60 -22.50 -23.79
N SER A 662 25.59 -23.80 -24.07
CA SER A 662 26.79 -24.54 -24.52
C SER A 662 26.90 -24.50 -26.04
N THR A 663 27.66 -23.54 -26.57
CA THR A 663 27.74 -23.29 -28.02
C THR A 663 29.17 -23.10 -28.48
N PHE A 664 29.65 -23.84 -29.48
CA PHE A 664 30.88 -23.46 -30.16
C PHE A 664 30.57 -22.60 -31.40
N VAL A 665 31.41 -21.58 -31.59
CA VAL A 665 31.27 -20.54 -32.60
C VAL A 665 32.51 -20.52 -33.47
N LEU A 666 32.28 -20.42 -34.78
CA LEU A 666 33.29 -20.30 -35.81
C LEU A 666 33.22 -18.89 -36.41
N LYS A 667 34.37 -18.23 -36.49
CA LYS A 667 34.50 -16.85 -36.96
C LYS A 667 35.06 -16.81 -38.38
N GLY A 668 34.59 -15.85 -39.17
CA GLY A 668 34.92 -15.73 -40.59
C GLY A 668 35.99 -14.69 -40.92
N GLU A 669 35.96 -14.23 -42.17
CA GLU A 669 36.81 -13.14 -42.66
C GLU A 669 36.70 -11.87 -41.79
N GLU A 670 37.85 -11.26 -41.50
CA GLU A 670 37.92 -9.98 -40.80
C GLU A 670 37.57 -8.82 -41.72
N LYS A 671 36.52 -8.07 -41.37
CA LYS A 671 36.13 -6.84 -42.06
C LYS A 671 36.11 -5.70 -41.05
N GLU A 672 36.80 -4.62 -41.38
CA GLU A 672 36.84 -3.40 -40.55
C GLU A 672 37.27 -3.63 -39.08
N GLY A 673 38.16 -4.61 -38.84
CA GLY A 673 38.65 -4.94 -37.49
C GLY A 673 37.70 -5.82 -36.66
N LYS A 674 36.61 -6.34 -37.26
CA LYS A 674 35.70 -7.31 -36.63
C LYS A 674 35.59 -8.58 -37.48
N ARG A 675 35.55 -9.74 -36.80
CA ARG A 675 35.26 -11.02 -37.44
C ARG A 675 33.83 -11.45 -37.13
N GLY A 676 33.03 -11.60 -38.17
CA GLY A 676 31.63 -12.06 -38.05
C GLY A 676 31.54 -13.53 -37.68
N ILE A 677 30.41 -13.95 -37.10
CA ILE A 677 30.11 -15.37 -36.88
C ILE A 677 29.69 -15.99 -38.22
N VAL A 678 30.26 -17.15 -38.53
CA VAL A 678 30.00 -17.89 -39.77
C VAL A 678 29.50 -19.32 -39.53
N GLY A 679 29.43 -19.70 -38.26
CA GLY A 679 28.74 -20.88 -37.76
C GLY A 679 28.61 -20.81 -36.24
N SER A 680 27.43 -21.11 -35.71
CA SER A 680 27.19 -21.26 -34.28
C SER A 680 26.37 -22.51 -34.03
N PHE A 681 26.91 -23.41 -33.21
CA PHE A 681 26.39 -24.75 -33.00
C PHE A 681 26.15 -24.97 -31.51
N SER A 682 24.88 -24.98 -31.12
CA SER A 682 24.43 -25.06 -29.73
C SER A 682 24.03 -26.49 -29.39
N LEU A 683 24.56 -27.03 -28.30
CA LEU A 683 24.13 -28.30 -27.72
C LEU A 683 23.03 -28.04 -26.71
N LEU A 684 21.87 -28.68 -26.92
CA LEU A 684 20.70 -28.51 -26.08
C LEU A 684 20.02 -29.85 -25.86
N ASP A 685 19.62 -30.10 -24.62
CA ASP A 685 18.68 -31.17 -24.27
C ASP A 685 17.25 -30.59 -24.35
N GLN A 686 16.48 -31.05 -25.33
CA GLN A 686 15.11 -30.60 -25.57
C GLN A 686 14.23 -31.80 -25.84
N ASN A 687 13.08 -31.90 -25.16
CA ASN A 687 12.12 -32.99 -25.32
C ASN A 687 12.73 -34.38 -25.09
N ASP A 688 13.61 -34.51 -24.10
CA ASP A 688 14.38 -35.72 -23.76
C ASP A 688 15.31 -36.20 -24.90
N GLU A 689 15.70 -35.30 -25.82
CA GLU A 689 16.64 -35.56 -26.91
C GLU A 689 17.77 -34.52 -26.90
N LEU A 690 18.99 -35.01 -26.70
CA LEU A 690 20.21 -34.20 -26.75
C LEU A 690 20.65 -34.03 -28.21
N ALA A 691 20.66 -32.78 -28.70
CA ALA A 691 20.96 -32.51 -30.11
C ALA A 691 21.73 -31.20 -30.32
N ILE A 692 22.38 -31.10 -31.49
CA ILE A 692 23.06 -29.89 -31.96
C ILE A 692 22.16 -29.10 -32.90
N TYR A 693 22.10 -27.79 -32.64
CA TYR A 693 21.32 -26.83 -33.41
C TYR A 693 22.26 -25.80 -34.02
N ALA A 694 22.22 -25.66 -35.35
CA ALA A 694 22.94 -24.61 -36.06
C ALA A 694 22.04 -23.37 -36.18
N THR A 695 22.52 -22.21 -35.72
CA THR A 695 21.77 -20.94 -35.78
C THR A 695 22.63 -19.79 -36.28
N LYS A 696 22.05 -18.58 -36.29
CA LYS A 696 22.72 -17.34 -36.69
C LYS A 696 23.69 -16.82 -35.62
N GLY A 697 23.48 -17.17 -34.35
CA GLY A 697 24.35 -16.80 -33.24
C GLY A 697 24.16 -15.36 -32.78
N GLU A 698 24.57 -14.39 -33.59
CA GLU A 698 24.46 -12.94 -33.29
C GLU A 698 23.59 -12.21 -34.31
N ASP A 699 22.87 -11.17 -33.89
CA ASP A 699 22.01 -10.37 -34.77
C ASP A 699 22.77 -9.65 -35.89
N GLU A 700 24.02 -9.25 -35.64
CA GLU A 700 24.89 -8.57 -36.62
C GLU A 700 25.42 -9.52 -37.72
N THR A 701 25.17 -10.84 -37.62
CA THR A 701 25.68 -11.82 -38.58
C THR A 701 25.07 -11.66 -39.98
N GLU A 702 25.92 -11.40 -40.98
CA GLU A 702 25.53 -11.26 -42.38
C GLU A 702 25.33 -12.62 -43.08
N LEU A 703 24.10 -13.13 -43.06
CA LEU A 703 23.76 -14.45 -43.63
C LEU A 703 24.14 -14.65 -45.11
N ASN A 704 24.14 -13.58 -45.92
CA ASN A 704 24.42 -13.68 -47.35
C ASN A 704 25.91 -13.43 -47.70
N ALA A 705 26.75 -13.10 -46.71
CA ALA A 705 28.18 -12.95 -46.92
C ALA A 705 28.84 -14.33 -47.09
N PRO A 706 29.92 -14.45 -47.90
CA PRO A 706 30.73 -15.66 -47.90
C PRO A 706 31.40 -15.85 -46.53
N VAL A 707 31.55 -17.10 -46.11
CA VAL A 707 32.20 -17.50 -44.86
C VAL A 707 33.64 -16.96 -44.80
N ASN A 708 34.41 -17.14 -45.88
CA ASN A 708 35.69 -16.48 -46.10
C ASN A 708 36.04 -16.46 -47.60
N SER A 709 35.96 -15.28 -48.22
CA SER A 709 36.10 -15.17 -49.68
C SER A 709 37.48 -15.58 -50.20
N ALA A 710 38.53 -15.42 -49.39
CA ALA A 710 39.91 -15.73 -49.76
C ALA A 710 40.17 -17.25 -49.90
N TYR A 711 39.44 -18.08 -49.15
CA TYR A 711 39.59 -19.53 -49.17
C TYR A 711 38.90 -20.21 -50.35
N GLY A 712 37.99 -19.51 -51.04
CA GLY A 712 37.34 -20.02 -52.25
C GLY A 712 36.64 -21.36 -52.00
N ARG A 713 36.95 -22.38 -52.81
CA ARG A 713 36.35 -23.72 -52.69
C ARG A 713 37.02 -24.63 -51.66
N ASN A 714 38.06 -24.16 -50.97
CA ASN A 714 38.74 -24.96 -49.96
C ASN A 714 37.93 -24.95 -48.65
N ALA A 715 38.03 -26.06 -47.91
CA ALA A 715 37.45 -26.19 -46.57
C ALA A 715 38.00 -25.10 -45.65
N TYR A 716 37.11 -24.29 -45.10
CA TYR A 716 37.43 -23.24 -44.15
C TYR A 716 37.20 -23.70 -42.71
N TYR A 717 36.13 -24.44 -42.46
CA TYR A 717 35.97 -25.19 -41.23
C TYR A 717 35.34 -26.56 -41.48
N ARG A 718 35.56 -27.49 -40.56
CA ARG A 718 34.99 -28.84 -40.60
C ARG A 718 34.64 -29.31 -39.19
N ILE A 719 33.51 -29.96 -39.03
CA ILE A 719 33.04 -30.55 -37.79
C ILE A 719 32.95 -32.06 -38.01
N ASP A 720 33.74 -32.82 -37.26
CA ASP A 720 33.66 -34.29 -37.23
C ASP A 720 33.13 -34.70 -35.85
N ILE A 721 32.08 -35.53 -35.80
CA ILE A 721 31.54 -36.12 -34.58
C ILE A 721 32.00 -37.57 -34.53
N LEU A 722 32.69 -37.93 -33.45
CA LEU A 722 33.26 -39.25 -33.21
C LEU A 722 32.44 -39.93 -32.11
N ALA A 723 32.15 -41.23 -32.28
CA ALA A 723 31.47 -42.00 -31.23
C ALA A 723 32.36 -42.13 -29.98
N ASP A 724 31.75 -42.22 -28.78
CA ASP A 724 32.48 -42.49 -27.53
C ASP A 724 33.45 -43.68 -27.68
N PRO A 725 34.77 -43.48 -27.45
CA PRO A 725 35.73 -44.56 -27.48
C PRO A 725 35.47 -45.54 -26.33
N LYS A 726 34.82 -46.68 -26.66
CA LYS A 726 34.57 -47.83 -25.75
C LYS A 726 35.81 -48.36 -24.99
N ASN A 727 37.02 -47.92 -25.36
CA ASN A 727 38.30 -48.25 -24.71
C ASN A 727 39.24 -47.01 -24.70
N LYS A 728 39.11 -46.12 -23.70
CA LYS A 728 39.92 -44.90 -23.54
C LYS A 728 41.44 -45.15 -23.33
N ALA A 729 41.88 -46.40 -23.20
CA ALA A 729 43.26 -46.76 -22.85
C ALA A 729 44.28 -46.76 -24.02
N ASN A 730 43.83 -46.84 -25.29
CA ASN A 730 44.73 -47.04 -26.45
C ASN A 730 44.72 -45.93 -27.50
N SER A 731 43.76 -45.01 -27.48
CA SER A 731 43.75 -43.80 -28.31
C SER A 731 42.77 -42.79 -27.71
N LEU A 732 43.18 -41.54 -27.56
CA LEU A 732 42.29 -40.47 -27.09
C LEU A 732 41.16 -40.17 -28.08
N PHE A 733 41.38 -40.41 -29.37
CA PHE A 733 40.41 -40.14 -30.42
C PHE A 733 40.20 -41.39 -31.28
N PRO A 734 38.98 -41.94 -31.37
CA PRO A 734 38.69 -43.08 -32.24
C PRO A 734 38.56 -42.65 -33.70
N ASP A 735 38.88 -43.54 -34.64
CA ASP A 735 38.69 -43.29 -36.09
C ASP A 735 37.22 -43.43 -36.56
N ASN A 736 36.30 -43.72 -35.64
CA ASN A 736 34.89 -43.98 -35.96
C ASN A 736 34.07 -42.69 -36.00
N ILE A 737 34.07 -42.03 -37.15
CA ILE A 737 33.30 -40.81 -37.43
C ILE A 737 31.81 -41.16 -37.63
N LYS A 738 30.94 -40.62 -36.78
CA LYS A 738 29.46 -40.68 -36.88
C LYS A 738 28.93 -39.70 -37.93
N TYR A 739 29.49 -38.49 -37.96
CA TYR A 739 29.02 -37.41 -38.82
C TYR A 739 30.16 -36.46 -39.18
N THR A 740 30.19 -35.97 -40.42
CA THR A 740 31.14 -34.95 -40.90
C THR A 740 30.37 -33.86 -41.62
N TYR A 741 30.68 -32.61 -41.27
CA TYR A 741 30.19 -31.43 -41.97
C TYR A 741 31.35 -30.52 -42.33
N GLU A 742 31.51 -30.23 -43.62
CA GLU A 742 32.60 -29.41 -44.15
C GLU A 742 32.03 -28.17 -44.86
N VAL A 743 32.59 -27.00 -44.55
CA VAL A 743 32.16 -25.72 -45.11
C VAL A 743 33.30 -25.07 -45.87
N ALA A 744 33.05 -24.74 -47.13
CA ALA A 744 34.02 -24.06 -47.99
C ALA A 744 33.94 -22.53 -47.84
N GLY A 745 35.06 -21.82 -48.00
CA GLY A 745 35.12 -20.37 -47.82
C GLY A 745 34.13 -19.56 -48.68
N ASN A 746 33.81 -20.04 -49.89
CA ASN A 746 32.89 -19.39 -50.82
C ASN A 746 31.41 -19.69 -50.57
N GLN A 747 31.07 -20.59 -49.64
CA GLN A 747 29.69 -20.77 -49.20
C GLN A 747 29.26 -19.53 -48.41
N THR A 748 27.98 -19.17 -48.52
CA THR A 748 27.41 -18.12 -47.66
C THR A 748 27.19 -18.62 -46.25
N VAL A 749 27.20 -17.74 -45.26
CA VAL A 749 26.91 -18.09 -43.86
C VAL A 749 25.55 -18.80 -43.74
N ARG A 750 24.54 -18.36 -44.49
CA ARG A 750 23.24 -19.03 -44.60
C ARG A 750 23.38 -20.49 -45.04
N GLN A 751 24.11 -20.74 -46.13
CA GLN A 751 24.34 -22.10 -46.64
C GLN A 751 25.13 -22.97 -45.64
N ALA A 752 25.99 -22.36 -44.84
CA ALA A 752 26.77 -23.05 -43.83
C ALA A 752 25.93 -23.43 -42.58
N ILE A 753 24.94 -22.61 -42.22
CA ILE A 753 24.01 -22.91 -41.11
C ILE A 753 22.92 -23.88 -41.58
N GLU A 754 22.18 -23.54 -42.64
CA GLU A 754 21.09 -24.35 -43.19
C GLU A 754 21.59 -25.67 -43.82
N GLY A 755 22.87 -25.76 -44.14
CA GLY A 755 23.48 -26.98 -44.66
C GLY A 755 23.85 -28.01 -43.58
N PHE A 756 24.00 -27.59 -42.32
CA PHE A 756 24.28 -28.51 -41.22
C PHE A 756 23.05 -29.38 -40.96
N ASN A 757 23.20 -30.69 -41.15
CA ASN A 757 22.10 -31.67 -41.09
C ASN A 757 20.83 -31.25 -41.86
N ASN A 758 21.01 -30.59 -43.02
CA ASN A 758 19.92 -30.04 -43.84
C ASN A 758 18.99 -29.05 -43.10
N GLY A 759 19.50 -28.36 -42.07
CA GLY A 759 18.77 -27.36 -41.30
C GLY A 759 17.95 -27.92 -40.14
N GLU A 760 17.97 -29.25 -39.94
CA GLU A 760 17.39 -29.91 -38.79
C GLU A 760 18.44 -30.03 -37.65
N SER A 761 17.97 -30.27 -36.43
CA SER A 761 18.87 -30.60 -35.33
C SER A 761 19.52 -31.96 -35.54
N LEU A 762 20.74 -32.14 -35.03
CA LEU A 762 21.48 -33.40 -35.13
C LEU A 762 21.55 -34.08 -33.76
N PRO A 763 20.87 -35.22 -33.55
CA PRO A 763 20.93 -35.95 -32.28
C PRO A 763 22.35 -36.45 -31.97
N VAL A 764 22.74 -36.38 -30.71
CA VAL A 764 24.05 -36.83 -30.20
C VAL A 764 23.92 -37.57 -28.88
N GLU A 765 24.93 -38.35 -28.53
CA GLU A 765 24.96 -39.14 -27.31
C GLU A 765 26.00 -38.57 -26.32
N GLU A 766 25.74 -38.73 -25.02
CA GLU A 766 26.75 -38.53 -23.98
C GLU A 766 28.02 -39.35 -24.30
N GLY A 767 29.18 -38.71 -24.22
CA GLY A 767 30.48 -39.26 -24.58
C GLY A 767 30.91 -39.06 -26.04
N ASP A 768 30.04 -38.54 -26.92
CA ASP A 768 30.44 -38.20 -28.29
C ASP A 768 31.50 -37.09 -28.30
N ILE A 769 32.49 -37.20 -29.19
CA ILE A 769 33.61 -36.25 -29.29
C ILE A 769 33.50 -35.44 -30.57
N PHE A 770 33.41 -34.12 -30.44
CA PHE A 770 33.45 -33.15 -31.52
C PHE A 770 34.89 -32.75 -31.80
N ARG A 771 35.38 -33.09 -32.97
CA ARG A 771 36.64 -32.59 -33.53
C ARG A 771 36.31 -31.46 -34.49
N VAL A 772 36.58 -30.22 -34.07
CA VAL A 772 36.23 -29.00 -34.80
C VAL A 772 37.49 -28.37 -35.38
N TYR A 773 37.61 -28.45 -36.70
CA TYR A 773 38.68 -27.84 -37.48
C TYR A 773 38.31 -26.42 -37.91
N HIS A 774 39.27 -25.51 -37.84
CA HIS A 774 39.22 -24.19 -38.44
C HIS A 774 40.53 -23.91 -39.19
N ALA A 775 40.47 -23.34 -40.40
CA ALA A 775 41.63 -23.12 -41.25
C ALA A 775 42.61 -22.06 -40.70
N GLU A 776 42.12 -21.15 -39.87
CA GLU A 776 42.91 -20.15 -39.15
C GLU A 776 42.98 -20.48 -37.65
N THR A 777 44.15 -20.30 -37.04
CA THR A 777 44.50 -20.68 -35.66
C THR A 777 44.18 -19.60 -34.61
N ASP A 778 43.97 -18.35 -35.03
CA ASP A 778 43.96 -17.19 -34.14
C ASP A 778 42.58 -16.90 -33.54
N ASN A 779 42.12 -17.63 -32.53
CA ASN A 779 40.84 -17.38 -31.83
C ASN A 779 39.59 -17.42 -32.73
N GLN A 780 39.62 -18.27 -33.76
CA GLN A 780 38.50 -18.40 -34.69
C GLN A 780 37.53 -19.54 -34.37
N ASN A 781 37.95 -20.44 -33.48
CA ASN A 781 37.13 -21.51 -32.93
C ASN A 781 36.97 -21.28 -31.42
N LEU A 782 35.78 -20.87 -31.02
CA LEU A 782 35.48 -20.38 -29.68
C LEU A 782 34.38 -21.20 -29.06
N LEU A 783 34.59 -21.67 -27.82
CA LEU A 783 33.50 -22.20 -27.02
C LEU A 783 32.90 -21.06 -26.19
N MET A 784 31.60 -20.88 -26.33
CA MET A 784 30.78 -19.88 -25.66
C MET A 784 29.95 -20.58 -24.58
N TRP A 785 29.99 -20.02 -23.37
CA TRP A 785 29.14 -20.39 -22.24
C TRP A 785 28.69 -19.15 -21.48
N ASP A 786 27.50 -18.64 -21.78
CA ASP A 786 26.93 -17.41 -21.21
C ASP A 786 27.92 -16.22 -21.20
N ASN A 787 28.73 -16.08 -20.14
CA ASN A 787 29.73 -15.03 -19.95
C ASN A 787 31.18 -15.47 -20.26
N ILE A 788 31.42 -16.74 -20.59
CA ILE A 788 32.75 -17.30 -20.85
C ILE A 788 32.90 -17.45 -22.35
N VAL A 789 33.95 -16.83 -22.89
CA VAL A 789 34.40 -17.00 -24.28
C VAL A 789 35.83 -17.48 -24.21
N LYS A 790 36.09 -18.70 -24.67
CA LYS A 790 37.44 -19.26 -24.62
C LYS A 790 37.77 -20.06 -25.87
N ASN A 791 38.99 -19.85 -26.38
CA ASN A 791 39.59 -20.66 -27.42
C ASN A 791 40.24 -21.89 -26.76
N TYR A 792 40.01 -23.09 -27.29
CA TYR A 792 40.55 -24.35 -26.77
C TYR A 792 41.46 -25.07 -27.77
N THR A 793 42.00 -24.33 -28.75
CA THR A 793 42.86 -24.88 -29.80
C THR A 793 44.35 -24.94 -29.44
N ALA A 794 44.80 -24.26 -28.37
CA ALA A 794 46.22 -24.11 -28.05
C ALA A 794 47.08 -23.50 -29.19
N GLY A 795 46.48 -22.67 -30.05
CA GLY A 795 47.11 -22.12 -31.25
C GLY A 795 47.18 -23.08 -32.44
N LEU A 796 46.54 -24.26 -32.36
CA LEU A 796 46.38 -25.20 -33.47
C LEU A 796 45.08 -24.95 -34.25
N ASN A 797 44.85 -25.74 -35.31
CA ASN A 797 43.65 -25.64 -36.14
C ASN A 797 42.45 -26.42 -35.59
N TYR A 798 42.62 -27.21 -34.53
CA TYR A 798 41.59 -28.11 -34.02
C TYR A 798 41.25 -27.81 -32.56
N ALA A 799 39.96 -27.81 -32.24
CA ALA A 799 39.48 -27.95 -30.88
C ALA A 799 38.71 -29.28 -30.75
N TYR A 800 38.73 -29.83 -29.54
CA TYR A 800 38.06 -31.10 -29.22
C TYR A 800 37.12 -30.90 -28.04
N TYR A 801 35.87 -31.34 -28.17
CA TYR A 801 34.85 -31.23 -27.14
C TYR A 801 34.19 -32.59 -26.91
N GLU A 802 34.10 -33.07 -25.68
CA GLU A 802 33.30 -34.24 -25.28
C GLU A 802 31.90 -33.75 -24.89
N VAL A 803 30.85 -34.44 -25.38
CA VAL A 803 29.49 -34.22 -24.90
C VAL A 803 29.38 -34.84 -23.51
N LYS A 804 29.18 -34.01 -22.49
CA LYS A 804 29.06 -34.48 -21.11
C LYS A 804 28.09 -33.63 -20.31
N ASN A 805 27.16 -34.28 -19.62
CA ASN A 805 26.08 -33.65 -18.86
C ASN A 805 25.28 -32.62 -19.69
N GLY A 806 25.03 -32.91 -20.97
CA GLY A 806 24.32 -32.02 -21.88
C GLY A 806 25.11 -30.80 -22.35
N GLU A 807 26.43 -30.74 -22.10
CA GLU A 807 27.29 -29.62 -22.48
C GLU A 807 28.57 -30.09 -23.22
N PHE A 808 29.22 -29.16 -23.92
CA PHE A 808 30.52 -29.38 -24.55
C PHE A 808 31.67 -29.21 -23.55
N GLU A 809 32.22 -30.29 -22.99
CA GLU A 809 33.42 -30.21 -22.16
C GLU A 809 34.69 -30.23 -23.04
N PRO A 810 35.54 -29.19 -23.01
CA PRO A 810 36.75 -29.14 -23.84
C PRO A 810 37.77 -30.19 -23.37
N ILE A 811 38.30 -30.95 -24.31
CA ILE A 811 39.42 -31.86 -24.06
C ILE A 811 40.71 -31.05 -24.21
N THR A 812 41.55 -31.04 -23.17
CA THR A 812 42.78 -30.21 -23.14
C THR A 812 44.00 -30.97 -22.60
N MET A 813 44.28 -32.15 -23.14
CA MET A 813 45.36 -33.02 -22.65
C MET A 813 46.72 -32.60 -23.23
N ILE A 814 47.73 -32.44 -22.36
CA ILE A 814 49.13 -32.29 -22.74
C ILE A 814 49.87 -33.61 -22.50
N HIS A 815 50.72 -34.00 -23.44
CA HIS A 815 51.65 -35.12 -23.32
C HIS A 815 53.06 -34.65 -23.68
N ALA A 816 54.08 -35.15 -23.00
CA ALA A 816 55.49 -34.91 -23.32
C ALA A 816 56.35 -36.09 -22.86
N ASP A 817 57.42 -36.36 -23.60
CA ASP A 817 58.47 -37.28 -23.18
C ASP A 817 59.43 -36.60 -22.20
N VAL A 818 60.03 -37.36 -21.29
CA VAL A 818 60.96 -36.84 -20.25
C VAL A 818 62.42 -37.12 -20.61
N ALA A 819 63.30 -36.15 -20.36
CA ALA A 819 64.74 -36.27 -20.58
C ALA A 819 65.50 -36.15 -19.24
N SER A 820 66.22 -37.21 -18.86
CA SER A 820 66.94 -37.29 -17.57
C SER A 820 68.24 -36.47 -17.58
N GLN A 821 68.59 -35.87 -16.43
CA GLN A 821 69.83 -35.10 -16.23
C GLN A 821 70.76 -35.74 -15.19
N GLU A 822 72.07 -35.50 -15.33
CA GLU A 822 73.08 -35.85 -14.31
C GLU A 822 73.61 -34.57 -13.65
N LEU A 823 73.59 -34.53 -12.32
CA LEU A 823 74.08 -33.42 -11.49
C LEU A 823 75.14 -33.93 -10.51
N VAL A 824 75.96 -33.03 -9.96
CA VAL A 824 76.91 -33.38 -8.88
C VAL A 824 76.45 -32.85 -7.52
N LEU A 825 76.90 -33.52 -6.46
CA LEU A 825 76.55 -33.23 -5.08
C LEU A 825 76.92 -31.78 -4.71
N GLY A 826 75.91 -31.00 -4.31
CA GLY A 826 76.01 -29.59 -3.95
C GLY A 826 75.87 -28.61 -5.12
N GLU A 827 75.73 -29.08 -6.37
CA GLU A 827 75.65 -28.20 -7.55
C GLU A 827 74.50 -27.17 -7.47
N ASP A 828 74.78 -25.95 -7.95
CA ASP A 828 73.78 -24.88 -8.11
C ASP A 828 72.97 -25.14 -9.38
N THR A 829 71.69 -25.43 -9.18
CA THR A 829 70.77 -25.80 -10.28
C THR A 829 70.00 -24.61 -10.84
N SER A 830 70.30 -23.38 -10.42
CA SER A 830 69.64 -22.17 -10.93
C SER A 830 69.95 -21.86 -12.41
N GLU A 831 71.00 -22.46 -12.97
CA GLU A 831 71.38 -22.32 -14.39
C GLU A 831 70.86 -23.48 -15.28
N VAL A 832 70.10 -24.44 -14.74
CA VAL A 832 69.53 -25.54 -15.53
C VAL A 832 68.46 -25.02 -16.49
N ASP A 833 68.63 -25.30 -17.79
CA ASP A 833 67.61 -24.98 -18.80
C ASP A 833 66.46 -26.01 -18.75
N VAL A 834 65.40 -25.61 -18.06
CA VAL A 834 64.20 -26.43 -17.82
C VAL A 834 63.48 -26.85 -19.10
N THR A 835 63.70 -26.17 -20.22
CA THR A 835 63.07 -26.53 -21.51
C THR A 835 63.65 -27.81 -22.12
N THR A 836 64.87 -28.19 -21.71
CA THR A 836 65.55 -29.41 -22.16
C THR A 836 65.11 -30.67 -21.40
N LEU A 837 64.30 -30.51 -20.35
CA LEU A 837 63.82 -31.61 -19.50
C LEU A 837 62.65 -32.39 -20.12
N VAL A 838 62.04 -31.84 -21.16
CA VAL A 838 60.90 -32.45 -21.86
C VAL A 838 61.08 -32.37 -23.37
N GLU A 839 60.62 -33.41 -24.07
CA GLU A 839 60.66 -33.53 -25.54
C GLU A 839 59.29 -33.93 -26.10
N ASN A 840 59.10 -33.80 -27.42
CA ASN A 840 57.90 -34.25 -28.15
C ASN A 840 56.56 -33.78 -27.55
N VAL A 841 56.51 -32.53 -27.05
CA VAL A 841 55.30 -31.98 -26.45
C VAL A 841 54.14 -32.00 -27.46
N ALA A 842 53.00 -32.54 -27.05
CA ALA A 842 51.79 -32.64 -27.84
C ALA A 842 50.56 -32.20 -27.04
N PHE A 843 49.61 -31.56 -27.71
CA PHE A 843 48.31 -31.17 -27.18
C PHE A 843 47.20 -31.88 -27.94
N ASN A 844 46.33 -32.60 -27.23
CA ASN A 844 45.27 -33.42 -27.84
C ASN A 844 45.79 -34.32 -28.98
N GLY A 845 46.96 -34.95 -28.77
CA GLY A 845 47.59 -35.84 -29.75
C GLY A 845 48.23 -35.14 -30.96
N GLN A 846 48.23 -33.80 -31.02
CA GLN A 846 48.93 -33.02 -32.05
C GLN A 846 50.21 -32.42 -31.49
N SER A 847 51.33 -32.57 -32.20
CA SER A 847 52.63 -32.02 -31.79
C SER A 847 52.59 -30.48 -31.72
N LEU A 848 53.09 -29.93 -30.62
CA LEU A 848 53.25 -28.49 -30.43
C LEU A 848 54.66 -28.05 -30.83
N ASN A 849 54.74 -26.93 -31.54
CA ASN A 849 55.99 -26.21 -31.70
C ASN A 849 56.42 -25.59 -30.36
N THR A 850 57.72 -25.35 -30.16
CA THR A 850 58.31 -24.74 -28.95
C THR A 850 57.75 -23.34 -28.65
N GLU A 851 57.20 -22.63 -29.65
CA GLU A 851 56.52 -21.34 -29.46
C GLU A 851 55.10 -21.47 -28.87
N LEU A 852 54.49 -22.66 -28.96
CA LEU A 852 53.11 -22.93 -28.53
C LEU A 852 53.02 -23.57 -27.14
N TYR A 853 54.15 -23.79 -26.45
CA TYR A 853 54.16 -24.24 -25.06
C TYR A 853 55.25 -23.54 -24.23
N LYS A 854 55.10 -23.62 -22.92
CA LYS A 854 56.04 -23.12 -21.91
C LYS A 854 56.35 -24.24 -20.93
N VAL A 855 57.60 -24.30 -20.48
CA VAL A 855 58.06 -25.22 -19.45
C VAL A 855 58.56 -24.39 -18.28
N GLU A 856 57.98 -24.61 -17.11
CA GLU A 856 58.34 -23.91 -15.87
C GLU A 856 58.72 -24.94 -14.82
N GLN A 857 59.86 -24.74 -14.14
CA GLN A 857 60.20 -25.58 -13.00
C GLN A 857 59.34 -25.21 -11.79
N THR A 858 58.64 -26.18 -11.23
CA THR A 858 57.79 -26.00 -10.04
C THR A 858 58.36 -26.71 -8.80
N GLY A 859 59.19 -27.74 -8.97
CA GLY A 859 59.97 -28.38 -7.90
C GLY A 859 61.43 -27.93 -7.89
N ALA A 860 62.05 -27.81 -6.72
CA ALA A 860 63.49 -27.55 -6.61
C ALA A 860 64.28 -28.85 -6.81
N PHE A 861 65.43 -28.77 -7.51
CA PHE A 861 66.39 -29.88 -7.48
C PHE A 861 67.01 -29.98 -6.09
N ASP A 862 67.01 -31.19 -5.53
CA ASP A 862 67.76 -31.49 -4.33
C ASP A 862 69.13 -32.11 -4.66
N THR A 863 70.18 -31.31 -4.56
CA THR A 863 71.58 -31.71 -4.71
C THR A 863 72.30 -31.93 -3.37
N HIS A 864 71.59 -32.00 -2.23
CA HIS A 864 72.21 -32.19 -0.90
C HIS A 864 72.59 -33.64 -0.61
N THR A 865 72.02 -34.59 -1.34
CA THR A 865 72.28 -36.03 -1.23
C THR A 865 72.38 -36.66 -2.61
N THR A 866 73.16 -37.72 -2.72
CA THR A 866 73.36 -38.50 -3.95
C THR A 866 72.22 -39.49 -4.23
N GLY A 867 72.11 -39.95 -5.48
CA GLY A 867 71.14 -40.97 -5.93
C GLY A 867 70.15 -40.47 -6.98
N GLU A 868 69.28 -41.39 -7.45
CA GLU A 868 68.18 -41.10 -8.38
C GLU A 868 67.05 -40.32 -7.69
N LYS A 869 66.57 -39.27 -8.36
CA LYS A 869 65.57 -38.33 -7.86
C LYS A 869 64.66 -37.86 -8.99
N THR A 870 63.60 -37.12 -8.66
CA THR A 870 62.69 -36.51 -9.63
C THR A 870 62.46 -35.04 -9.33
N VAL A 871 62.31 -34.23 -10.37
CA VAL A 871 61.92 -32.82 -10.30
C VAL A 871 60.61 -32.63 -11.04
N THR A 872 59.71 -31.81 -10.49
CA THR A 872 58.44 -31.49 -11.16
C THR A 872 58.61 -30.26 -12.05
N VAL A 873 58.23 -30.40 -13.32
CA VAL A 873 58.09 -29.29 -14.27
C VAL A 873 56.65 -29.15 -14.72
N LYS A 874 56.20 -27.93 -14.90
CA LYS A 874 54.89 -27.58 -15.44
C LYS A 874 55.01 -27.28 -16.92
N VAL A 875 54.32 -28.07 -17.75
CA VAL A 875 54.19 -27.81 -19.17
C VAL A 875 52.81 -27.19 -19.42
N SER A 876 52.79 -25.98 -19.97
CA SER A 876 51.57 -25.24 -20.29
C SER A 876 51.52 -24.88 -21.76
N THR A 877 50.34 -24.81 -22.36
CA THR A 877 50.19 -24.18 -23.68
C THR A 877 50.50 -22.69 -23.56
N ALA A 878 51.11 -22.09 -24.60
CA ALA A 878 51.61 -20.72 -24.53
C ALA A 878 50.49 -19.68 -24.33
N ASP A 879 49.29 -20.00 -24.82
CA ASP A 879 48.04 -19.25 -24.67
C ASP A 879 47.32 -19.48 -23.32
N GLY A 880 47.84 -20.37 -22.47
CA GLY A 880 47.30 -20.65 -21.14
C GLY A 880 46.01 -21.47 -21.13
N VAL A 881 45.68 -22.15 -22.24
CA VAL A 881 44.49 -23.01 -22.34
C VAL A 881 44.60 -24.23 -21.42
N SER A 882 45.78 -24.85 -21.33
CA SER A 882 46.02 -26.04 -20.50
C SER A 882 47.40 -26.03 -19.85
N SER A 883 47.53 -26.78 -18.76
CA SER A 883 48.78 -27.00 -18.03
C SER A 883 48.76 -28.39 -17.38
N THR A 884 49.90 -29.07 -17.38
CA THR A 884 50.11 -30.32 -16.63
C THR A 884 51.47 -30.30 -15.94
N ASP A 885 51.54 -30.88 -14.75
CA ASP A 885 52.79 -31.13 -14.05
C ASP A 885 53.34 -32.50 -14.49
N ILE A 886 54.64 -32.57 -14.75
CA ILE A 886 55.38 -33.75 -15.22
C ILE A 886 56.57 -33.96 -14.30
N GLU A 887 56.74 -35.19 -13.81
CA GLU A 887 57.91 -35.60 -13.03
C GLU A 887 59.04 -36.05 -13.97
N VAL A 888 60.17 -35.35 -13.90
CA VAL A 888 61.36 -35.63 -14.71
C VAL A 888 62.44 -36.24 -13.82
N PRO A 889 63.00 -37.42 -14.17
CA PRO A 889 64.07 -38.04 -13.40
C PRO A 889 65.41 -37.29 -13.54
N TYR A 890 66.23 -37.32 -12.50
CA TYR A 890 67.62 -36.88 -12.52
C TYR A 890 68.47 -37.67 -11.51
N GLU A 891 69.79 -37.74 -11.71
CA GLU A 891 70.73 -38.43 -10.81
C GLU A 891 71.73 -37.45 -10.21
N VAL A 892 71.96 -37.51 -8.89
CA VAL A 892 73.02 -36.74 -8.21
C VAL A 892 74.21 -37.64 -7.89
N LYS A 893 75.37 -37.35 -8.49
CA LYS A 893 76.62 -38.07 -8.30
C LYS A 893 77.52 -37.40 -7.25
N TRP A 894 78.42 -38.14 -6.62
CA TRP A 894 79.32 -37.63 -5.59
C TRP A 894 80.33 -36.60 -6.10
N GLY A 895 80.75 -36.71 -7.37
CA GLY A 895 81.74 -35.81 -7.95
C GLY A 895 83.08 -35.86 -7.18
N SER A 896 83.71 -34.71 -6.94
CA SER A 896 84.93 -34.64 -6.12
C SER A 896 84.61 -34.11 -4.72
N THR A 897 84.42 -35.04 -3.79
CA THR A 897 83.90 -34.74 -2.44
C THR A 897 84.78 -35.37 -1.36
N ILE A 898 85.24 -34.58 -0.40
CA ILE A 898 85.83 -35.11 0.84
C ILE A 898 84.69 -35.63 1.71
N HIS A 899 84.75 -36.90 2.06
CA HIS A 899 83.67 -37.64 2.71
C HIS A 899 84.12 -38.14 4.08
N LEU A 900 83.52 -37.60 5.13
CA LEU A 900 83.87 -37.88 6.52
C LEU A 900 82.73 -38.65 7.19
N LYS A 901 83.09 -39.71 7.91
CA LYS A 901 82.14 -40.61 8.56
C LYS A 901 82.36 -40.71 10.06
N ASN A 902 81.31 -41.05 10.81
CA ASN A 902 81.46 -41.49 12.19
C ASN A 902 81.74 -43.00 12.29
N ARG A 903 81.93 -43.50 13.52
CA ARG A 903 82.18 -44.92 13.79
C ARG A 903 81.03 -45.86 13.42
N LYS A 904 79.82 -45.34 13.19
CA LYS A 904 78.66 -46.11 12.70
C LYS A 904 78.58 -46.15 11.18
N GLY A 905 79.50 -45.47 10.49
CA GLY A 905 79.49 -45.33 9.04
C GLY A 905 78.55 -44.25 8.51
N GLU A 906 77.92 -43.45 9.39
CA GLU A 906 77.07 -42.32 8.97
C GLU A 906 77.94 -41.19 8.45
N THR A 907 77.46 -40.48 7.41
CA THR A 907 78.17 -39.33 6.86
C THR A 907 78.02 -38.13 7.79
N VAL A 908 79.11 -37.67 8.38
CA VAL A 908 79.12 -36.54 9.33
C VAL A 908 79.64 -35.24 8.73
N GLY A 909 80.26 -35.32 7.56
CA GLY A 909 80.61 -34.16 6.75
C GLY A 909 80.92 -34.56 5.32
N SER A 910 80.26 -33.94 4.35
CA SER A 910 80.61 -34.05 2.94
C SER A 910 80.98 -32.67 2.42
N PHE A 911 82.16 -32.53 1.85
CA PHE A 911 82.69 -31.27 1.34
C PHE A 911 83.01 -31.43 -0.14
N GLY A 912 82.07 -31.02 -0.99
CA GLY A 912 82.18 -31.09 -2.44
C GLY A 912 82.94 -29.90 -3.00
N LEU A 913 83.80 -30.13 -3.99
CA LEU A 913 84.44 -29.06 -4.77
C LEU A 913 83.58 -28.76 -6.00
N LEU A 914 83.07 -27.54 -6.06
CA LEU A 914 82.20 -27.07 -7.13
C LEU A 914 82.89 -25.98 -7.93
N LYS A 915 82.69 -26.00 -9.25
CA LYS A 915 83.19 -24.97 -10.16
C LYS A 915 82.01 -24.34 -10.88
N ASN A 916 81.67 -23.12 -10.48
CA ASN A 916 80.76 -22.29 -11.25
C ASN A 916 81.54 -21.48 -12.30
N SER A 917 80.85 -20.77 -13.19
CA SER A 917 81.48 -19.98 -14.27
C SER A 917 82.42 -18.85 -13.79
N LYS A 918 82.46 -18.54 -12.49
CA LYS A 918 83.16 -17.39 -11.91
C LYS A 918 84.21 -17.75 -10.85
N GLN A 919 84.06 -18.85 -10.09
CA GLN A 919 84.94 -19.23 -8.97
C GLN A 919 84.86 -20.74 -8.65
N ILE A 920 85.89 -21.27 -7.99
CA ILE A 920 85.87 -22.61 -7.39
C ILE A 920 85.52 -22.46 -5.91
N GLU A 921 84.66 -23.33 -5.40
CA GLU A 921 84.21 -23.27 -4.01
C GLU A 921 84.04 -24.65 -3.39
N ILE A 922 84.21 -24.71 -2.07
CA ILE A 922 83.93 -25.90 -1.27
C ILE A 922 82.57 -25.71 -0.60
N GLN A 923 81.66 -26.65 -0.81
CA GLN A 923 80.35 -26.63 -0.17
C GLN A 923 80.18 -27.83 0.74
N SER A 924 79.67 -27.58 1.95
CA SER A 924 79.32 -28.65 2.89
C SER A 924 77.86 -29.04 2.72
N VAL A 925 77.60 -30.33 2.50
CA VAL A 925 76.25 -30.89 2.34
C VAL A 925 76.13 -32.25 3.05
N GLN A 926 74.92 -32.81 3.07
CA GLN A 926 74.61 -34.06 3.74
C GLN A 926 75.27 -35.29 3.09
N GLY A 927 75.40 -35.31 1.76
CA GLY A 927 76.05 -36.36 0.98
C GLY A 927 75.15 -37.57 0.72
N THR A 928 74.54 -38.14 1.77
CA THR A 928 73.62 -39.28 1.67
C THR A 928 72.37 -39.07 2.50
N ASP A 929 71.22 -39.43 1.93
CA ASP A 929 69.90 -39.39 2.57
C ASP A 929 69.75 -40.41 3.70
N GLN A 930 70.62 -41.42 3.76
CA GLN A 930 70.68 -42.40 4.85
C GLN A 930 71.15 -41.81 6.18
N THR A 931 71.79 -40.64 6.17
CA THR A 931 72.26 -39.97 7.38
C THR A 931 71.12 -39.26 8.11
N VAL A 932 70.95 -39.55 9.41
CA VAL A 932 70.00 -38.82 10.26
C VAL A 932 70.66 -37.55 10.82
N LEU A 933 70.33 -36.39 10.25
CA LEU A 933 70.95 -35.09 10.57
C LEU A 933 70.90 -34.68 12.06
N LYS A 934 69.92 -35.16 12.82
CA LYS A 934 69.76 -34.88 14.25
C LYS A 934 70.70 -35.69 15.14
N ASN A 935 71.34 -36.73 14.60
CA ASN A 935 72.31 -37.52 15.35
C ASN A 935 73.53 -36.67 15.70
N ARG A 936 74.16 -37.00 16.83
CA ARG A 936 75.46 -36.42 17.20
C ARG A 936 76.54 -36.96 16.28
N VAL A 937 77.54 -36.14 15.97
CA VAL A 937 78.73 -36.55 15.20
C VAL A 937 79.44 -37.73 15.87
N ASN A 938 79.46 -37.75 17.21
CA ASN A 938 79.91 -38.89 18.01
C ASN A 938 79.02 -39.08 19.25
N GLU A 939 78.71 -40.33 19.61
CA GLU A 939 77.82 -40.63 20.74
C GLU A 939 78.47 -40.44 22.11
N TYR A 940 79.80 -40.54 22.16
CA TYR A 940 80.56 -40.27 23.38
C TYR A 940 80.58 -38.77 23.66
N ASP A 941 80.48 -38.40 24.94
CA ASP A 941 80.52 -37.00 25.38
C ASP A 941 81.95 -36.46 25.34
N ASP A 942 82.43 -36.25 24.12
CA ASP A 942 83.77 -35.81 23.81
C ASP A 942 83.76 -34.32 23.45
N THR A 943 84.44 -33.52 24.27
CA THR A 943 84.61 -32.08 24.02
C THR A 943 85.75 -31.79 23.06
N GLU A 944 86.54 -32.79 22.68
CA GLU A 944 87.62 -32.68 21.72
C GLU A 944 87.09 -32.60 20.27
N VAL A 945 87.98 -32.18 19.37
CA VAL A 945 87.70 -32.07 17.94
C VAL A 945 87.61 -33.48 17.37
N TYR A 946 86.47 -33.83 16.78
CA TYR A 946 86.24 -35.12 16.13
C TYR A 946 86.80 -35.13 14.71
N TYR A 947 86.53 -34.07 13.96
CA TYR A 947 87.18 -33.78 12.68
C TYR A 947 87.40 -32.28 12.51
N GLY A 948 88.37 -31.91 11.70
CA GLY A 948 88.64 -30.51 11.37
C GLY A 948 89.10 -30.35 9.93
N ILE A 949 88.74 -29.23 9.31
CA ILE A 949 89.15 -28.86 7.95
C ILE A 949 89.85 -27.52 8.01
N GLU A 950 91.07 -27.47 7.48
CA GLU A 950 91.87 -26.27 7.37
C GLU A 950 92.28 -26.06 5.91
N ILE A 951 92.02 -24.88 5.38
CA ILE A 951 92.41 -24.48 4.02
C ILE A 951 93.69 -23.67 4.12
N LEU A 952 94.75 -24.16 3.50
CA LEU A 952 96.05 -23.51 3.44
C LEU A 952 96.26 -22.93 2.03
N ASN A 953 96.85 -21.75 1.93
CA ASN A 953 97.37 -21.29 0.64
C ASN A 953 98.65 -22.08 0.24
N GLU A 954 99.15 -21.87 -0.98
CA GLU A 954 100.39 -22.52 -1.46
C GLU A 954 101.63 -22.26 -0.57
N ARG A 955 101.61 -21.20 0.24
CA ARG A 955 102.67 -20.87 1.20
C ARG A 955 102.45 -21.54 2.56
N LYS A 956 101.52 -22.51 2.66
CA LYS A 956 101.10 -23.22 3.87
C LYS A 956 100.55 -22.31 4.98
N GLN A 957 99.98 -21.16 4.63
CA GLN A 957 99.32 -20.28 5.60
C GLN A 957 97.82 -20.53 5.63
N SER A 958 97.24 -20.62 6.83
CA SER A 958 95.81 -20.86 7.04
C SER A 958 94.95 -19.70 6.52
N LYS A 959 94.04 -20.01 5.59
CA LYS A 959 93.01 -19.11 5.05
C LYS A 959 91.68 -19.30 5.79
N TYR A 960 91.39 -20.52 6.20
CA TYR A 960 90.13 -20.90 6.84
C TYR A 960 90.34 -22.16 7.67
N GLN A 961 89.73 -22.22 8.85
CA GLN A 961 89.75 -23.40 9.72
C GLN A 961 88.36 -23.63 10.29
N TYR A 962 87.92 -24.88 10.29
CA TYR A 962 86.65 -25.33 10.83
C TYR A 962 86.85 -26.61 11.61
N GLU A 963 86.34 -26.64 12.84
CA GLU A 963 86.49 -27.78 13.74
C GLU A 963 85.12 -28.24 14.23
N VAL A 964 84.90 -29.54 14.19
CA VAL A 964 83.66 -30.18 14.59
C VAL A 964 83.91 -31.06 15.80
N ARG A 965 83.08 -30.90 16.82
CA ARG A 965 83.17 -31.66 18.08
C ARG A 965 82.12 -32.75 18.10
N GLY A 966 82.40 -33.84 18.82
CA GLY A 966 81.49 -34.99 18.92
C GLY A 966 80.10 -34.65 19.48
N THR A 967 80.00 -33.61 20.31
CA THR A 967 78.74 -33.10 20.89
C THR A 967 77.82 -32.38 19.91
N GLN A 968 78.33 -31.94 18.76
CA GLN A 968 77.51 -31.27 17.75
C GLN A 968 76.64 -32.30 17.02
N THR A 969 75.45 -31.87 16.58
CA THR A 969 74.66 -32.68 15.65
C THR A 969 75.29 -32.64 14.25
N ILE A 970 75.03 -33.65 13.42
CA ILE A 970 75.51 -33.69 12.03
C ILE A 970 75.00 -32.47 11.25
N GLU A 971 73.74 -32.07 11.47
CA GLU A 971 73.19 -30.82 10.93
C GLU A 971 74.03 -29.59 11.30
N GLN A 972 74.47 -29.48 12.56
CA GLN A 972 75.31 -28.38 13.02
C GLN A 972 76.72 -28.44 12.42
N ALA A 973 77.26 -29.65 12.20
CA ALA A 973 78.56 -29.86 11.57
C ALA A 973 78.59 -29.44 10.09
N ILE A 974 77.47 -29.65 9.38
CA ILE A 974 77.33 -29.26 7.97
C ILE A 974 77.01 -27.75 7.88
N SER A 975 75.95 -27.30 8.55
CA SER A 975 75.42 -25.93 8.41
C SER A 975 76.33 -24.83 8.97
N ARG A 976 77.28 -25.16 9.86
CA ARG A 976 78.21 -24.15 10.42
C ARG A 976 79.49 -23.99 9.61
N PHE A 977 79.80 -24.91 8.70
CA PHE A 977 80.91 -24.71 7.77
C PHE A 977 80.67 -23.43 6.97
N ASN A 978 81.62 -22.50 7.08
CA ASN A 978 81.54 -21.14 6.56
C ASN A 978 80.17 -20.46 6.75
N THR A 979 79.55 -20.65 7.92
CA THR A 979 78.22 -20.12 8.28
C THR A 979 77.09 -20.54 7.32
N GLY A 980 77.21 -21.72 6.72
CA GLY A 980 76.23 -22.30 5.80
C GLY A 980 76.37 -21.82 4.36
N LYS A 981 77.44 -21.08 4.05
CA LYS A 981 77.76 -20.61 2.69
C LYS A 981 78.88 -21.46 2.10
N SER A 982 78.94 -21.54 0.77
CA SER A 982 80.10 -22.09 0.07
C SER A 982 81.36 -21.26 0.39
N LEU A 983 82.51 -21.92 0.45
CA LEU A 983 83.80 -21.31 0.73
C LEU A 983 84.61 -21.19 -0.56
N ALA A 984 84.84 -19.96 -1.04
CA ALA A 984 85.65 -19.73 -2.22
C ALA A 984 87.11 -20.18 -2.00
N VAL A 985 87.64 -20.97 -2.94
CA VAL A 985 89.01 -21.48 -2.97
C VAL A 985 89.64 -21.25 -4.33
N THR A 986 90.96 -21.31 -4.38
CA THR A 986 91.73 -21.12 -5.62
C THR A 986 92.53 -22.38 -5.92
N THR A 987 92.65 -22.73 -7.21
CA THR A 987 93.54 -23.80 -7.67
C THR A 987 94.94 -23.60 -7.08
N GLY A 988 95.47 -24.63 -6.42
CA GLY A 988 96.71 -24.57 -5.65
C GLY A 988 96.54 -24.54 -4.13
N ASP A 989 95.38 -24.13 -3.60
CA ASP A 989 95.08 -24.23 -2.16
C ASP A 989 95.16 -25.71 -1.69
N ILE A 990 95.56 -25.93 -0.45
CA ILE A 990 95.69 -27.25 0.17
C ILE A 990 94.65 -27.38 1.28
N VAL A 991 93.77 -28.36 1.18
CA VAL A 991 92.81 -28.76 2.20
C VAL A 991 93.45 -29.79 3.11
N LYS A 992 93.76 -29.40 4.34
CA LYS A 992 94.22 -30.28 5.41
C LYS A 992 93.01 -30.73 6.23
N VAL A 993 92.82 -32.03 6.33
CA VAL A 993 91.67 -32.63 7.02
C VAL A 993 92.15 -33.49 8.16
N TYR A 994 91.76 -33.13 9.37
CA TYR A 994 91.93 -33.93 10.58
C TYR A 994 90.71 -34.81 10.83
N HIS A 995 90.91 -36.06 11.26
CA HIS A 995 89.85 -36.93 11.74
C HIS A 995 90.39 -37.84 12.86
N VAL A 996 89.63 -37.99 13.96
CA VAL A 996 90.04 -38.84 15.10
C VAL A 996 90.12 -40.32 14.73
N ASP A 997 89.31 -40.75 13.76
CA ASP A 997 89.34 -42.09 13.20
C ASP A 997 89.90 -42.07 11.76
N THR A 998 91.14 -42.50 11.62
CA THR A 998 91.89 -42.45 10.35
C THR A 998 91.18 -43.16 9.20
N SER A 999 90.36 -44.19 9.48
CA SER A 999 89.66 -44.97 8.45
C SER A 999 88.50 -44.22 7.81
N ASN A 1000 87.96 -43.20 8.51
CA ASN A 1000 86.75 -42.47 8.16
C ASN A 1000 87.01 -41.07 7.55
N ASN A 1001 88.25 -40.78 7.18
CA ASN A 1001 88.63 -39.62 6.38
C ASN A 1001 88.86 -40.05 4.94
N LEU A 1002 87.81 -39.90 4.12
CA LEU A 1002 87.74 -40.44 2.77
C LEU A 1002 87.64 -39.32 1.75
N LEU A 1003 88.02 -39.64 0.52
CA LEU A 1003 87.76 -38.85 -0.67
C LEU A 1003 86.93 -39.70 -1.63
N MET A 1004 85.82 -39.15 -2.11
CA MET A 1004 85.08 -39.69 -3.23
C MET A 1004 85.84 -39.37 -4.52
N ALA A 1005 86.39 -40.41 -5.13
CA ALA A 1005 87.09 -40.34 -6.41
C ALA A 1005 86.48 -41.37 -7.36
N GLU A 1006 86.00 -40.91 -8.52
CA GLU A 1006 85.30 -41.77 -9.50
C GLU A 1006 84.12 -42.50 -8.86
N GLU A 1007 83.31 -41.80 -8.06
CA GLU A 1007 82.16 -42.35 -7.32
C GLU A 1007 82.51 -43.47 -6.30
N ASN A 1008 83.78 -43.61 -5.92
CA ASN A 1008 84.26 -44.61 -4.96
C ASN A 1008 85.01 -43.98 -3.78
N GLU A 1009 84.83 -44.53 -2.59
CA GLU A 1009 85.52 -44.12 -1.36
C GLU A 1009 86.99 -44.54 -1.39
N ARG A 1010 87.91 -43.59 -1.17
CA ARG A 1010 89.35 -43.86 -1.05
C ARG A 1010 89.95 -43.10 0.15
N ASN A 1011 90.87 -43.74 0.87
CA ASN A 1011 91.50 -43.17 2.06
C ASN A 1011 92.94 -42.72 1.77
N TYR A 1012 93.25 -41.45 2.08
CA TYR A 1012 94.57 -40.83 1.83
C TYR A 1012 95.25 -40.30 3.10
N THR A 1013 94.84 -40.82 4.26
CA THR A 1013 95.49 -40.48 5.54
C THR A 1013 96.85 -41.13 5.71
N TYR A 1014 97.10 -42.21 4.96
CA TYR A 1014 98.26 -43.10 5.13
C TYR A 1014 98.42 -43.60 6.57
N GLY A 1015 97.30 -43.76 7.28
CA GLY A 1015 97.23 -44.24 8.65
C GLY A 1015 97.55 -43.19 9.72
N SER A 1016 97.59 -41.90 9.38
CA SER A 1016 97.63 -40.81 10.37
C SER A 1016 96.23 -40.18 10.57
N ASN A 1017 96.09 -39.27 11.53
CA ASN A 1017 94.82 -38.54 11.70
C ASN A 1017 94.62 -37.44 10.66
N TYR A 1018 95.54 -37.24 9.72
CA TYR A 1018 95.49 -36.16 8.74
C TYR A 1018 95.51 -36.70 7.30
N ALA A 1019 94.69 -36.09 6.44
CA ALA A 1019 94.78 -36.19 4.99
C ALA A 1019 94.96 -34.79 4.39
N TYR A 1020 95.62 -34.70 3.25
CA TYR A 1020 95.85 -33.44 2.56
C TYR A 1020 95.38 -33.57 1.12
N TYR A 1021 94.69 -32.55 0.61
CA TYR A 1021 94.17 -32.53 -0.75
C TYR A 1021 94.48 -31.19 -1.42
N LYS A 1022 95.05 -31.20 -2.62
CA LYS A 1022 95.26 -29.99 -3.41
C LYS A 1022 94.00 -29.67 -4.21
N VAL A 1023 93.56 -28.42 -4.17
CA VAL A 1023 92.45 -27.91 -5.00
C VAL A 1023 92.93 -27.77 -6.44
N THR A 1024 92.21 -28.38 -7.38
CA THR A 1024 92.44 -28.26 -8.82
C THR A 1024 91.17 -27.85 -9.55
N ASP A 1025 91.29 -27.49 -10.83
CA ASP A 1025 90.16 -27.16 -11.70
C ASP A 1025 89.17 -28.31 -11.93
N TYR A 1026 89.54 -29.53 -11.56
CA TYR A 1026 88.78 -30.76 -11.82
C TYR A 1026 88.38 -31.52 -10.54
N GLY A 1027 88.87 -31.10 -9.36
CA GLY A 1027 88.60 -31.80 -8.11
C GLY A 1027 89.70 -31.65 -7.06
N PHE A 1028 89.49 -32.32 -5.93
CA PHE A 1028 90.51 -32.56 -4.92
C PHE A 1028 91.49 -33.64 -5.40
N GLU A 1029 92.77 -33.27 -5.48
CA GLU A 1029 93.86 -34.19 -5.78
C GLU A 1029 94.54 -34.59 -4.46
N PRO A 1030 94.54 -35.88 -4.08
CA PRO A 1030 95.25 -36.33 -2.88
C PRO A 1030 96.72 -35.93 -2.89
N THR A 1031 97.17 -35.33 -1.80
CA THR A 1031 98.56 -35.01 -1.54
C THR A 1031 98.94 -35.48 -0.14
N GLY A 1032 100.10 -35.07 0.36
CA GLY A 1032 100.50 -35.35 1.72
C GLY A 1032 101.61 -34.44 2.19
N GLU A 1033 101.81 -34.41 3.49
CA GLU A 1033 102.89 -33.68 4.12
C GLU A 1033 104.01 -34.65 4.48
N LEU A 1034 105.11 -34.59 3.73
CA LEU A 1034 106.33 -35.31 4.04
C LEU A 1034 107.27 -34.43 4.86
N THR A 1035 107.54 -34.86 6.09
CA THR A 1035 108.49 -34.20 7.00
C THR A 1035 109.60 -35.17 7.35
N VAL A 1036 110.84 -34.67 7.38
CA VAL A 1036 112.02 -35.47 7.68
C VAL A 1036 112.74 -34.82 8.84
N GLU A 1037 112.95 -35.59 9.90
CA GLU A 1037 113.76 -35.18 11.04
C GLU A 1037 115.19 -35.66 10.80
N PRO A 1038 116.17 -34.77 10.61
CA PRO A 1038 117.55 -35.17 10.38
C PRO A 1038 118.15 -35.77 11.65
N ALA A 1039 118.99 -36.79 11.50
CA ALA A 1039 119.86 -37.28 12.56
C ALA A 1039 121.19 -36.51 12.56
N GLN A 1040 121.94 -36.61 13.65
CA GLN A 1040 123.31 -36.09 13.77
C GLN A 1040 124.28 -37.22 14.14
N PRO A 1041 124.53 -38.20 13.24
CA PRO A 1041 125.44 -39.29 13.52
C PRO A 1041 126.90 -38.82 13.46
N SER A 1042 127.82 -39.57 14.08
CA SER A 1042 129.25 -39.41 13.82
C SER A 1042 129.85 -40.62 13.09
N PHE A 1043 130.80 -40.35 12.20
CA PHE A 1043 131.48 -41.36 11.37
C PHE A 1043 133.00 -41.31 11.58
N ALA A 1044 133.66 -42.46 11.38
CA ALA A 1044 135.11 -42.54 11.45
C ALA A 1044 135.75 -41.75 10.31
N GLN A 1045 136.88 -41.07 10.59
CA GLN A 1045 137.70 -40.48 9.55
C GLN A 1045 138.16 -41.55 8.52
N GLY A 1046 137.92 -41.31 7.23
CA GLY A 1046 138.23 -42.21 6.12
C GLY A 1046 137.16 -43.27 5.81
N THR A 1047 135.93 -43.14 6.33
CA THR A 1047 134.82 -44.08 6.05
C THR A 1047 134.46 -44.11 4.55
N GLU A 1048 134.75 -45.22 3.86
CA GLU A 1048 134.54 -45.32 2.40
C GLU A 1048 133.06 -45.27 1.96
N ARG A 1049 132.13 -45.71 2.83
CA ARG A 1049 130.68 -45.73 2.53
C ARG A 1049 129.84 -45.38 3.75
N VAL A 1050 129.03 -44.33 3.62
CA VAL A 1050 128.03 -43.93 4.60
C VAL A 1050 126.64 -44.41 4.17
N ASP A 1051 125.91 -45.07 5.07
CA ASP A 1051 124.48 -45.33 4.87
C ASP A 1051 123.71 -44.02 5.02
N LEU A 1052 123.20 -43.49 3.90
CA LEU A 1052 122.47 -42.22 3.89
C LEU A 1052 121.21 -42.24 4.77
N LYS A 1053 120.66 -43.41 5.10
CA LYS A 1053 119.52 -43.51 6.02
C LYS A 1053 119.91 -43.25 7.48
N SER A 1054 121.19 -43.37 7.86
CA SER A 1054 121.63 -43.02 9.21
C SER A 1054 121.61 -41.51 9.49
N LEU A 1055 121.59 -40.68 8.43
CA LEU A 1055 121.47 -39.22 8.48
C LEU A 1055 120.03 -38.74 8.69
N VAL A 1056 119.07 -39.67 8.70
CA VAL A 1056 117.66 -39.38 8.94
C VAL A 1056 117.23 -40.10 10.22
N LYS A 1057 116.74 -39.33 11.19
CA LYS A 1057 116.22 -39.87 12.45
C LYS A 1057 114.85 -40.50 12.20
N GLU A 1058 113.93 -39.72 11.64
CA GLU A 1058 112.56 -40.15 11.35
C GLU A 1058 112.06 -39.51 10.05
N VAL A 1059 111.27 -40.27 9.28
CA VAL A 1059 110.47 -39.74 8.17
C VAL A 1059 109.02 -39.85 8.58
N LYS A 1060 108.27 -38.77 8.43
CA LYS A 1060 106.86 -38.68 8.79
C LYS A 1060 106.04 -38.31 7.56
N VAL A 1061 105.03 -39.11 7.26
CA VAL A 1061 103.99 -38.79 6.27
C VAL A 1061 102.73 -38.42 7.04
N ASN A 1062 102.21 -37.22 6.77
CA ASN A 1062 101.06 -36.64 7.46
C ASN A 1062 101.22 -36.69 9.00
N GLY A 1063 102.45 -36.48 9.50
CA GLY A 1063 102.78 -36.49 10.92
C GLY A 1063 103.05 -37.87 11.54
N ARG A 1064 102.79 -38.99 10.84
CA ARG A 1064 103.06 -40.35 11.34
C ARG A 1064 104.43 -40.85 10.88
N VAL A 1065 105.24 -41.36 11.81
CA VAL A 1065 106.53 -41.98 11.50
C VAL A 1065 106.30 -43.22 10.64
N ILE A 1066 106.98 -43.29 9.50
CA ILE A 1066 106.90 -44.43 8.58
C ILE A 1066 108.12 -45.35 8.72
N PRO A 1067 107.96 -46.67 8.49
CA PRO A 1067 109.07 -47.62 8.56
C PRO A 1067 110.24 -47.29 7.61
N LYS A 1068 111.47 -47.66 7.98
CA LYS A 1068 112.68 -47.37 7.17
C LYS A 1068 112.67 -48.03 5.79
N ASN A 1069 111.90 -49.09 5.56
CA ASN A 1069 111.85 -49.82 4.28
C ASN A 1069 110.94 -49.16 3.23
N VAL A 1070 110.09 -48.20 3.61
CA VAL A 1070 109.12 -47.56 2.72
C VAL A 1070 109.57 -46.18 2.23
N TYR A 1071 110.83 -45.83 2.47
CA TYR A 1071 111.46 -44.63 1.90
C TYR A 1071 112.92 -44.86 1.51
N THR A 1072 113.40 -44.02 0.59
CA THR A 1072 114.79 -43.94 0.14
C THR A 1072 115.36 -42.58 0.46
N VAL A 1073 116.64 -42.54 0.84
CA VAL A 1073 117.40 -41.31 1.06
C VAL A 1073 118.54 -41.31 0.04
N SER A 1074 118.63 -40.24 -0.73
CA SER A 1074 119.71 -39.98 -1.68
C SER A 1074 120.31 -38.61 -1.44
N LEU A 1075 121.53 -38.38 -1.91
CA LEU A 1075 122.10 -37.03 -1.94
C LEU A 1075 121.39 -36.18 -2.98
N ASP A 1076 121.37 -34.87 -2.75
CA ASP A 1076 120.60 -33.90 -3.52
C ASP A 1076 121.13 -33.61 -4.95
N GLY A 1077 122.13 -34.39 -5.38
CA GLY A 1077 122.82 -34.30 -6.66
C GLY A 1077 124.01 -33.33 -6.68
N THR A 1078 124.17 -32.48 -5.67
CA THR A 1078 125.27 -31.50 -5.57
C THR A 1078 126.12 -31.62 -4.31
N SER A 1079 125.59 -32.30 -3.29
CA SER A 1079 126.29 -32.55 -2.04
C SER A 1079 127.09 -33.86 -2.10
N GLU A 1080 128.29 -33.87 -1.52
CA GLU A 1080 129.11 -35.07 -1.30
C GLU A 1080 129.37 -35.23 0.20
N ILE A 1081 129.46 -36.48 0.69
CA ILE A 1081 129.86 -36.76 2.07
C ILE A 1081 131.38 -36.84 2.11
N ASP A 1082 132.00 -35.92 2.83
CA ASP A 1082 133.45 -35.87 3.04
C ASP A 1082 133.76 -36.42 4.43
N THR A 1083 134.31 -37.64 4.44
CA THR A 1083 134.75 -38.34 5.65
C THR A 1083 136.25 -38.21 5.89
N GLU A 1084 137.01 -37.51 5.06
CA GLU A 1084 138.47 -37.42 5.15
C GLU A 1084 138.93 -36.39 6.19
N THR A 1085 138.05 -35.47 6.58
CA THR A 1085 138.40 -34.37 7.49
C THR A 1085 137.51 -34.33 8.72
N MET A 1086 138.14 -34.31 9.90
CA MET A 1086 137.51 -34.19 11.22
C MET A 1086 136.61 -32.95 11.36
N GLY A 1087 135.51 -33.07 12.12
CA GLY A 1087 134.61 -31.96 12.51
C GLY A 1087 133.16 -32.10 12.00
N SER A 1088 132.29 -31.19 12.45
CA SER A 1088 130.86 -31.18 12.09
C SER A 1088 130.63 -30.57 10.70
N ARG A 1089 129.84 -31.27 9.88
CA ARG A 1089 129.53 -30.98 8.48
C ARG A 1089 128.04 -31.11 8.22
N PHE A 1090 127.57 -30.56 7.10
CA PHE A 1090 126.17 -30.61 6.67
C PHE A 1090 126.06 -31.23 5.28
N VAL A 1091 124.95 -31.90 5.00
CA VAL A 1091 124.65 -32.53 3.71
C VAL A 1091 123.16 -32.40 3.38
N SER A 1092 122.85 -32.05 2.14
CA SER A 1092 121.48 -32.05 1.64
C SER A 1092 121.07 -33.43 1.12
N LEU A 1093 119.88 -33.85 1.52
CA LEU A 1093 119.30 -35.16 1.27
C LEU A 1093 117.95 -35.01 0.56
N ASP A 1094 117.76 -35.77 -0.51
CA ASP A 1094 116.46 -36.00 -1.13
C ASP A 1094 115.85 -37.28 -0.53
N VAL A 1095 114.70 -37.15 0.11
CA VAL A 1095 113.95 -38.25 0.72
C VAL A 1095 112.69 -38.49 -0.10
N LYS A 1096 112.51 -39.73 -0.56
CA LYS A 1096 111.33 -40.15 -1.33
C LYS A 1096 110.66 -41.35 -0.67
N VAL A 1097 109.35 -41.29 -0.50
CA VAL A 1097 108.55 -42.40 0.03
C VAL A 1097 107.94 -43.21 -1.11
N ASP A 1098 107.56 -44.46 -0.85
CA ASP A 1098 106.98 -45.33 -1.86
C ASP A 1098 105.51 -44.97 -2.21
N ARG A 1099 104.92 -45.73 -3.14
CA ARG A 1099 103.54 -45.51 -3.63
C ARG A 1099 102.46 -45.78 -2.59
N SER A 1100 102.71 -46.62 -1.59
CA SER A 1100 101.74 -46.88 -0.51
C SER A 1100 101.56 -45.69 0.43
N TYR A 1101 102.52 -44.75 0.42
CA TYR A 1101 102.50 -43.49 1.17
C TYR A 1101 102.46 -42.25 0.26
N GLY A 1102 101.90 -42.39 -0.94
CA GLY A 1102 101.64 -41.26 -1.85
C GLY A 1102 102.83 -40.83 -2.72
N SER A 1103 103.94 -41.58 -2.76
CA SER A 1103 105.11 -41.27 -3.59
C SER A 1103 105.71 -39.86 -3.39
N LEU A 1104 105.50 -39.29 -2.20
CA LEU A 1104 105.95 -37.95 -1.85
C LEU A 1104 107.49 -37.86 -1.83
N SER A 1105 108.02 -36.69 -2.13
CA SER A 1105 109.46 -36.41 -2.01
C SER A 1105 109.70 -35.03 -1.40
N THR A 1106 110.74 -34.91 -0.58
CA THR A 1106 111.17 -33.64 0.01
C THR A 1106 112.68 -33.59 0.12
N ARG A 1107 113.22 -32.38 0.27
CA ARG A 1107 114.64 -32.14 0.51
C ARG A 1107 114.83 -31.69 1.96
N THR A 1108 115.83 -32.25 2.64
CA THR A 1108 116.22 -31.85 4.00
C THR A 1108 117.73 -31.71 4.10
N GLU A 1109 118.21 -30.93 5.06
CA GLU A 1109 119.63 -30.87 5.40
C GLU A 1109 119.85 -31.64 6.71
N SER A 1110 120.90 -32.45 6.77
CA SER A 1110 121.34 -33.17 7.98
C SER A 1110 122.79 -32.82 8.28
N SER A 1111 123.15 -32.74 9.55
CA SER A 1111 124.55 -32.63 9.97
C SER A 1111 125.11 -33.97 10.38
N TYR A 1112 126.42 -34.15 10.18
CA TYR A 1112 127.17 -35.31 10.67
C TYR A 1112 128.53 -34.86 11.17
N GLU A 1113 129.15 -35.63 12.05
CA GLU A 1113 130.46 -35.31 12.61
C GLU A 1113 131.50 -36.38 12.25
N ILE A 1114 132.68 -35.97 11.80
CA ILE A 1114 133.79 -36.91 11.57
C ILE A 1114 134.68 -36.95 12.81
N VAL A 1115 134.82 -38.13 13.41
CA VAL A 1115 135.54 -38.40 14.66
C VAL A 1115 136.69 -39.39 14.46
N GLU A 1116 137.58 -39.49 15.45
CA GLU A 1116 138.69 -40.46 15.41
C GLU A 1116 138.15 -41.91 15.39
N PRO A 1117 138.82 -42.84 14.67
CA PRO A 1117 138.38 -44.24 14.61
C PRO A 1117 138.19 -44.87 15.99
N GLY A 1118 136.99 -45.37 16.28
CA GLY A 1118 136.59 -45.95 17.57
C GLY A 1118 135.78 -45.03 18.49
N GLN A 1119 135.48 -43.78 18.08
CA GLN A 1119 134.61 -42.83 18.79
C GLN A 1119 133.26 -42.57 18.09
N GLU A 1120 132.90 -43.39 17.10
CA GLU A 1120 131.71 -43.20 16.27
C GLU A 1120 130.43 -43.46 17.07
N THR A 1121 129.44 -42.57 16.93
CA THR A 1121 128.09 -42.79 17.41
C THR A 1121 127.25 -43.26 16.24
N THR A 1122 126.90 -44.55 16.28
CA THR A 1122 125.70 -44.99 15.55
C THR A 1122 124.51 -44.46 16.35
N PRO A 1123 123.46 -43.89 15.74
CA PRO A 1123 122.18 -43.75 16.42
C PRO A 1123 121.80 -45.15 16.93
N GLY A 1124 121.90 -45.35 18.24
CA GLY A 1124 121.83 -46.66 18.87
C GLY A 1124 120.54 -47.38 18.55
N GLU A 1125 120.66 -48.64 18.14
CA GLU A 1125 119.76 -49.70 18.61
C GLU A 1125 119.91 -49.75 20.14
N GLU A 1126 119.10 -48.98 20.87
CA GLU A 1126 118.85 -49.23 22.29
C GLU A 1126 117.64 -50.13 22.45
N ASP A 1127 117.90 -51.22 23.16
CA ASP A 1127 117.04 -52.27 23.69
C ASP A 1127 115.54 -52.01 23.75
N ALA A 1128 114.81 -52.99 23.20
CA ALA A 1128 113.62 -53.48 23.86
C ALA A 1128 114.01 -54.02 25.25
N THR A 1129 113.48 -53.47 26.35
CA THR A 1129 112.77 -54.22 27.41
C THR A 1129 112.42 -53.41 28.68
N ALA A 1130 111.22 -53.71 29.17
CA ALA A 1130 110.74 -53.76 30.57
C ALA A 1130 110.39 -52.48 31.36
N GLY A 1131 109.16 -52.48 31.89
CA GLY A 1131 108.61 -51.52 32.87
C GLY A 1131 107.11 -51.26 32.66
N GLU A 1132 106.20 -52.23 32.79
CA GLU A 1132 105.50 -52.67 34.03
C GLU A 1132 104.00 -52.28 34.06
N GLY A 1133 103.14 -53.26 34.39
CA GLY A 1133 101.76 -53.13 34.90
C GLY A 1133 100.68 -52.60 33.93
N ALA A 1134 99.51 -53.20 33.76
CA ALA A 1134 98.78 -54.13 34.62
C ALA A 1134 97.83 -55.03 33.82
N GLU A 1135 97.67 -56.24 34.40
CA GLU A 1135 96.50 -57.12 34.50
C GLU A 1135 95.23 -56.81 33.67
N GLY A 1136 94.52 -57.78 33.11
CA GLY A 1136 94.52 -59.20 33.44
C GLY A 1136 93.88 -60.07 32.36
N THR A 1137 94.20 -61.34 32.51
CA THR A 1137 93.60 -62.51 31.88
C THR A 1137 92.12 -62.65 32.25
N ASP A 1138 91.27 -63.07 31.31
CA ASP A 1138 90.63 -64.37 31.53
C ASP A 1138 90.28 -65.15 30.24
N THR A 1139 90.79 -66.36 30.29
CA THR A 1139 90.55 -67.64 29.60
C THR A 1139 89.39 -67.85 28.60
N SER A 1140 89.83 -68.33 27.42
CA SER A 1140 89.36 -69.49 26.62
C SER A 1140 88.17 -70.34 27.10
N ASN A 1141 87.30 -70.69 26.14
CA ASN A 1141 87.15 -72.05 25.56
C ASN A 1141 86.10 -72.00 24.43
N ASP A 1142 86.46 -72.24 23.16
CA ASP A 1142 86.49 -73.56 22.50
C ASP A 1142 85.08 -73.96 21.96
N PRO A 1143 84.95 -74.92 21.04
CA PRO A 1143 85.03 -74.75 19.59
C PRO A 1143 83.74 -75.23 18.88
N ASP A 1144 83.55 -74.84 17.62
CA ASP A 1144 83.07 -75.75 16.57
C ASP A 1144 83.24 -75.07 15.21
N ALA A 1145 83.83 -75.83 14.30
CA ALA A 1145 84.22 -75.42 12.96
C ALA A 1145 83.20 -75.85 11.91
N GLU A 1146 83.12 -75.07 10.83
CA GLU A 1146 83.00 -75.39 9.39
C GLU A 1146 82.40 -74.13 8.74
N GLY A 1147 83.10 -73.30 7.96
CA GLY A 1147 83.94 -73.62 6.81
C GLY A 1147 83.14 -73.35 5.53
N ILE A 1148 83.40 -72.24 4.83
CA ILE A 1148 83.27 -72.10 3.36
C ILE A 1148 84.10 -70.88 2.89
N SER A 1149 85.08 -71.25 2.06
CA SER A 1149 85.95 -70.58 1.10
C SER A 1149 85.81 -69.09 0.73
N ALA A 1150 87.00 -68.47 0.67
CA ALA A 1150 87.35 -67.38 -0.22
C ALA A 1150 87.46 -67.86 -1.68
N GLU A 1151 86.99 -67.05 -2.61
CA GLU A 1151 87.44 -67.05 -4.00
C GLU A 1151 87.99 -65.66 -4.36
N THR A 1152 89.19 -65.69 -4.93
CA THR A 1152 89.87 -64.60 -5.61
C THR A 1152 89.23 -64.34 -6.96
N GLY A 1153 89.02 -63.07 -7.32
CA GLY A 1153 88.64 -62.62 -8.65
C GLY A 1153 89.41 -61.37 -9.06
N LEU A 1154 90.72 -61.51 -9.26
CA LEU A 1154 91.51 -60.62 -10.10
C LEU A 1154 91.27 -61.05 -11.55
N GLY A 1155 90.69 -60.17 -12.37
CA GLY A 1155 90.60 -60.31 -13.82
C GLY A 1155 91.57 -59.34 -14.50
N GLU A 1156 92.44 -59.89 -15.34
CA GLU A 1156 93.44 -59.22 -16.16
C GLU A 1156 92.83 -58.36 -17.28
N ALA A 1157 93.52 -57.29 -17.70
CA ALA A 1157 93.77 -56.99 -19.11
C ALA A 1157 94.88 -55.94 -19.34
N SER A 1158 96.02 -56.44 -19.82
CA SER A 1158 96.88 -55.92 -20.92
C SER A 1158 97.20 -54.41 -21.07
N GLY A 1159 98.44 -54.06 -20.68
CA GLY A 1159 99.51 -53.50 -21.52
C GLY A 1159 99.25 -52.33 -22.49
N ALA A 1160 99.83 -51.17 -22.16
CA ALA A 1160 100.57 -50.31 -23.11
C ALA A 1160 101.61 -49.46 -22.36
N ASP A 1161 102.77 -49.31 -22.99
CA ASP A 1161 104.03 -48.81 -22.44
C ASP A 1161 104.06 -47.35 -21.95
N GLY A 1162 104.83 -47.15 -20.88
CA GLY A 1162 105.80 -46.06 -20.71
C GLY A 1162 105.32 -44.61 -20.66
N ASN A 1163 105.11 -44.08 -19.46
CA ASN A 1163 105.87 -42.91 -18.95
C ASN A 1163 105.46 -42.54 -17.51
N GLY A 1164 106.42 -42.05 -16.72
CA GLY A 1164 106.26 -41.10 -15.61
C GLY A 1164 105.10 -41.28 -14.61
N SER A 1165 105.43 -41.81 -13.44
CA SER A 1165 104.66 -41.72 -12.19
C SER A 1165 104.06 -40.33 -11.92
N ASN A 1166 102.74 -40.25 -11.65
CA ASN A 1166 102.08 -39.19 -10.87
C ASN A 1166 100.83 -39.76 -10.16
N LEU A 1167 100.39 -39.10 -9.08
CA LEU A 1167 99.20 -39.42 -8.27
C LEU A 1167 97.91 -39.42 -9.13
N PRO A 1168 96.84 -40.16 -8.73
CA PRO A 1168 95.61 -40.20 -9.50
C PRO A 1168 94.97 -38.81 -9.58
N GLN A 1169 94.74 -38.33 -10.80
CA GLN A 1169 93.94 -37.14 -11.09
C GLN A 1169 92.46 -37.55 -11.21
N THR A 1170 91.58 -36.81 -10.55
CA THR A 1170 90.11 -36.97 -10.68
C THR A 1170 89.62 -36.39 -12.02
N ASN A 1171 88.61 -37.03 -12.62
CA ASN A 1171 88.21 -36.96 -14.03
C ASN A 1171 87.98 -35.55 -14.64
N GLN A 1172 88.33 -35.42 -15.93
CA GLN A 1172 87.87 -34.35 -16.82
C GLN A 1172 86.49 -34.69 -17.40
N THR A 1173 85.44 -33.98 -16.98
CA THR A 1173 84.17 -33.96 -17.72
C THR A 1173 84.22 -32.81 -18.74
N ILE A 1174 84.22 -33.18 -20.03
CA ILE A 1174 84.31 -32.28 -21.18
C ILE A 1174 82.99 -31.51 -21.34
N ASN A 1175 83.03 -30.17 -21.26
CA ASN A 1175 81.97 -29.31 -21.78
C ASN A 1175 81.78 -29.58 -23.28
N ARG A 1176 80.67 -30.21 -23.66
CA ARG A 1176 80.24 -30.32 -25.06
C ARG A 1176 79.75 -28.96 -25.54
N VAL A 1177 80.49 -28.39 -26.49
CA VAL A 1177 80.01 -27.35 -27.41
C VAL A 1177 79.00 -27.99 -28.37
N LEU A 1178 77.75 -27.52 -28.36
CA LEU A 1178 76.75 -27.87 -29.39
C LEU A 1178 77.15 -27.28 -30.76
N PRO A 1179 76.85 -27.99 -31.87
CA PRO A 1179 77.17 -27.53 -33.21
C PRO A 1179 76.22 -26.44 -33.72
N TYR A 1180 76.79 -25.53 -34.50
CA TYR A 1180 76.11 -24.54 -35.33
C TYR A 1180 75.16 -25.17 -36.38
N ILE A 1181 73.90 -24.72 -36.39
CA ILE A 1181 72.97 -24.62 -37.53
C ILE A 1181 72.11 -23.39 -37.22
N GLY A 1182 71.82 -22.38 -38.02
CA GLY A 1182 72.13 -22.00 -39.40
C GLY A 1182 71.27 -20.75 -39.66
N VAL A 1183 71.84 -19.54 -39.51
CA VAL A 1183 71.12 -18.27 -39.67
C VAL A 1183 70.90 -18.00 -41.17
N CYS A 1184 69.64 -18.03 -41.60
CA CYS A 1184 69.18 -17.32 -42.79
C CYS A 1184 68.78 -15.89 -42.41
N LEU A 1185 69.58 -14.92 -42.88
CA LEU A 1185 69.32 -13.48 -42.83
C LEU A 1185 68.36 -13.06 -43.95
N LEU A 1186 67.23 -12.42 -43.61
CA LEU A 1186 66.61 -11.30 -44.34
C LEU A 1186 65.85 -10.45 -43.30
N LEU A 1187 66.39 -9.32 -42.85
CA LEU A 1187 66.38 -7.97 -43.42
C LEU A 1187 65.33 -7.05 -42.75
N ALA A 1188 65.87 -6.02 -42.11
CA ALA A 1188 65.41 -4.63 -42.07
C ALA A 1188 64.08 -4.29 -41.38
N VAL A 1189 64.19 -3.67 -40.20
CA VAL A 1189 63.31 -2.55 -39.85
C VAL A 1189 64.16 -1.39 -39.32
N GLY A 1190 64.00 -0.25 -39.99
CA GLY A 1190 64.65 1.00 -39.68
C GLY A 1190 64.11 1.67 -38.40
N PHE A 1191 65.00 2.42 -37.79
CA PHE A 1191 64.73 3.45 -36.79
C PHE A 1191 63.73 4.50 -37.33
N VAL A 1192 62.66 4.77 -36.58
CA VAL A 1192 62.04 6.11 -36.52
C VAL A 1192 61.61 6.42 -35.07
N LEU A 1193 62.17 7.52 -34.56
CA LEU A 1193 61.78 8.24 -33.36
C LEU A 1193 60.36 8.83 -33.49
N TRP A 1194 59.53 8.80 -32.43
CA TRP A 1194 59.00 10.07 -31.92
C TRP A 1194 58.55 10.10 -30.45
N LYS A 1195 58.73 11.30 -29.91
CA LYS A 1195 58.60 11.77 -28.53
C LYS A 1195 57.18 11.75 -27.97
N ARG A 1196 57.15 11.60 -26.64
CA ARG A 1196 56.21 12.23 -25.69
C ARG A 1196 55.62 13.57 -26.16
N LYS A 1197 54.31 13.73 -25.98
CA LYS A 1197 53.71 14.94 -25.37
C LYS A 1197 52.43 14.61 -24.60
N THR A 1198 52.33 15.27 -23.46
CA THR A 1198 51.32 15.28 -22.40
C THR A 1198 49.96 15.85 -22.82
N ALA A 1199 48.91 15.24 -22.27
CA ALA A 1199 47.66 15.80 -21.72
C ALA A 1199 47.10 17.14 -22.24
N LYS A 1200 45.86 17.11 -22.75
CA LYS A 1200 44.67 17.72 -22.10
C LYS A 1200 43.37 17.42 -22.90
N ASN A 1201 42.30 17.32 -22.12
CA ASN A 1201 40.89 17.01 -22.39
C ASN A 1201 40.57 15.55 -22.68
#